data_AF-A0A938I4W8-F1
#
_entry.id   AF-A0A938I4W8-F1
#
_cell.length_a   1.000
_cell.length_b   1.000
_cell.length_c   1.000
_cell.angle_alpha   90.00
_cell.angle_beta   90.00
_cell.angle_gamma   90.00
#
_symmetry.space_group_name_H-M   'P 1'
#
loop_
_entity.id
_entity.type
_entity.pdbx_description
1 polymer ?
#
loop_
_entity_poly.entity_id
_entity_poly.type
_entity_poly.pdbx_seq_one_letter_code
_entity_poly.pdbx_strand_id
1 'polypeptide(L)'
;MDGTFHAATLGNPVASNGSCVASVVDCVPTEFWLSVARDADLHVDWDCHLLDWDKAPRDMKPIPLLLIVLVLVAPASAQLVVPDISQEAMTLDLDSAATKRLASIEDFVAEKQWDAVATLLRQTQSEKADKLVAIAPGWYVSVARFCQSQATLLPKPGLIAYRRQVDATAKKWFDDIQDQRGLEPSRQRAAWLRIVRQAFASSSADEALARLAEQSFERADYAAARTYWEMLLPASGPLRSAAGLGLLRHPDPNSDAAQIRAQLILCSLFEKDPERVSQEIAAFRRLHGNSAGRIAGRDGILVDLLSSMIADQEAGVSKANEMTSLDRHIWTVELPNGSETGFAEMIPVVAGETLFVSNGESVFAFTASSGQPKWSETAEPARDPQASVIHALADPVAPKRPIDGHARHSLSVYGDRLYARLGTSITGKAKQETNAHSELVGLDVGDGEGKLVWRIDAKEIDPQDPLSVASPWCFEGPPAADSQRVLVVLRRSLPQEQLNVACFDADTARLIWNRKVGITVASTEEAVNSTSHLELTVAEDTAFVSTDAGTIVAIDVHDGAIRWARTYVSDAVNSSRDGRREGHTPPIYHDGVLYVAPLDTDLLMAIHAESGLLLWQHQWPDPIRYVLGVAKNTLIVQGRSLWGVTLTSGKSAWPHRRVGNEDPEGFSAGRGVLIHGDVCWPNRDELVMVASDSGQILRRIAVRESLGLSGGHLTNSGASLTISRGAQLSVFGLHH
;
A
#
# COMPACT_ATOMS: atom_id res chain seq x y z
N MET A 1 -16.33 65.61 15.68
CA MET A 1 -16.78 65.27 14.32
C MET A 1 -15.56 65.28 13.44
N ASP A 2 -15.25 64.11 12.88
CA ASP A 2 -14.24 63.74 11.89
C ASP A 2 -13.07 64.67 11.59
N GLY A 3 -11.87 64.09 11.70
CA GLY A 3 -10.67 64.64 11.10
C GLY A 3 -9.44 63.77 11.34
N THR A 4 -9.05 63.02 10.29
CA THR A 4 -7.69 62.93 9.70
C THR A 4 -6.49 62.51 10.58
N PHE A 5 -5.59 61.67 10.05
CA PHE A 5 -4.26 62.11 9.57
C PHE A 5 -3.35 60.95 9.10
N HIS A 6 -2.53 61.27 8.09
CA HIS A 6 -1.46 60.46 7.50
C HIS A 6 -0.09 60.78 8.14
N ALA A 7 0.78 59.76 8.11
CA ALA A 7 2.24 59.78 7.85
C ALA A 7 3.27 60.21 8.93
N ALA A 8 4.04 59.20 9.37
CA ALA A 8 5.51 59.02 9.22
C ALA A 8 6.56 59.76 10.09
N THR A 9 7.19 58.94 10.95
CA THR A 9 8.64 58.73 11.26
C THR A 9 9.54 59.66 12.11
N LEU A 10 10.18 58.98 13.08
CA LEU A 10 11.59 58.96 13.53
C LEU A 10 12.11 59.92 14.62
N GLY A 11 12.66 59.33 15.71
CA GLY A 11 13.83 59.86 16.43
C GLY A 11 13.86 59.69 17.97
N ASN A 12 14.51 58.62 18.46
CA ASN A 12 15.12 58.41 19.81
C ASN A 12 16.24 59.46 20.11
N PRO A 13 16.94 59.59 21.30
CA PRO A 13 17.58 58.50 22.10
C PRO A 13 17.95 58.77 23.62
N VAL A 14 18.76 57.85 24.20
CA VAL A 14 19.82 57.97 25.28
C VAL A 14 19.39 57.76 26.76
N ALA A 15 20.10 57.08 27.69
CA ALA A 15 21.22 56.10 27.80
C ALA A 15 21.33 55.63 29.29
N SER A 16 21.99 54.52 29.68
CA SER A 16 23.46 54.34 29.95
C SER A 16 23.61 53.25 31.05
N ASN A 17 24.73 52.55 31.37
CA ASN A 17 26.00 52.15 30.75
C ASN A 17 26.79 51.23 31.72
N GLY A 18 27.77 50.46 31.21
CA GLY A 18 29.01 50.02 31.92
C GLY A 18 29.49 48.59 31.60
N SER A 19 30.35 48.35 30.59
CA SER A 19 31.83 48.15 30.62
C SER A 19 32.30 46.71 30.97
N CYS A 20 33.37 46.06 30.50
CA CYS A 20 34.28 46.03 29.32
C CYS A 20 35.41 44.98 29.64
N VAL A 21 36.05 44.38 28.61
CA VAL A 21 37.42 43.76 28.57
C VAL A 21 37.63 42.20 28.67
N ALA A 22 37.99 41.64 27.49
CA ALA A 22 39.02 40.64 27.09
C ALA A 22 39.00 39.11 27.39
N SER A 23 39.04 38.33 26.29
CA SER A 23 39.92 37.17 25.90
C SER A 23 39.11 36.12 25.09
N VAL A 24 39.28 35.99 23.77
CA VAL A 24 40.14 35.02 23.05
C VAL A 24 40.09 33.59 23.64
N VAL A 25 39.37 32.67 22.98
CA VAL A 25 39.89 31.40 22.40
C VAL A 25 38.94 30.94 21.28
N ASP A 26 39.56 30.49 20.18
CA ASP A 26 39.12 29.78 18.98
C ASP A 26 38.06 28.64 19.23
N CYS A 27 37.23 28.19 18.29
CA CYS A 27 37.54 27.73 16.94
C CYS A 27 36.29 27.76 16.00
N VAL A 28 36.47 28.34 14.81
CA VAL A 28 36.05 27.74 13.53
C VAL A 28 37.24 26.79 13.15
N PRO A 29 37.16 25.77 12.25
CA PRO A 29 36.26 25.80 11.11
C PRO A 29 35.77 24.47 10.49
N THR A 30 34.89 24.66 9.48
CA THR A 30 34.87 23.95 8.17
C THR A 30 34.38 22.50 8.13
N GLU A 31 33.21 22.28 7.54
CA GLU A 31 33.03 21.86 6.13
C GLU A 31 33.12 20.34 5.98
N PHE A 32 32.02 19.70 5.57
CA PHE A 32 32.00 18.92 4.34
C PHE A 32 30.56 18.87 3.81
N TRP A 33 30.31 19.77 2.87
CA TRP A 33 29.20 19.72 1.94
C TRP A 33 29.43 18.56 0.98
N LEU A 34 28.44 17.69 0.76
CA LEU A 34 28.41 16.95 -0.50
C LEU A 34 28.03 17.93 -1.61
N SER A 35 29.04 18.43 -2.31
CA SER A 35 28.89 18.91 -3.68
C SER A 35 28.71 17.71 -4.60
N VAL A 36 27.47 17.42 -4.99
CA VAL A 36 27.20 16.75 -6.26
C VAL A 36 26.51 17.79 -7.14
N ALA A 37 27.27 18.31 -8.10
CA ALA A 37 26.85 19.16 -9.22
C ALA A 37 26.11 20.47 -8.86
N ARG A 38 26.87 21.55 -8.64
CA ARG A 38 26.45 22.90 -9.07
C ARG A 38 26.68 22.97 -10.60
N ASP A 39 25.70 23.51 -11.31
CA ASP A 39 25.63 23.68 -12.78
C ASP A 39 25.27 22.45 -13.63
N ALA A 40 24.17 21.79 -13.26
CA ALA A 40 23.26 21.28 -14.27
C ALA A 40 21.86 21.77 -13.91
N ASP A 41 21.23 22.54 -14.80
CA ASP A 41 19.79 22.77 -14.81
C ASP A 41 19.10 21.40 -14.88
N LEU A 42 18.88 20.78 -13.71
CA LEU A 42 18.17 19.54 -13.55
C LEU A 42 16.69 19.84 -13.77
N HIS A 43 16.29 19.74 -15.04
CA HIS A 43 14.89 19.54 -15.42
C HIS A 43 14.39 18.25 -14.75
N VAL A 44 13.76 18.40 -13.59
CA VAL A 44 12.95 17.36 -12.96
C VAL A 44 11.57 17.43 -13.61
N ASP A 45 11.42 16.70 -14.72
CA ASP A 45 10.13 16.47 -15.36
C ASP A 45 9.41 15.32 -14.65
N TRP A 46 8.19 15.58 -14.20
CA TRP A 46 7.39 14.73 -13.29
C TRP A 46 6.56 13.64 -14.00
N ASP A 47 7.05 13.13 -15.13
CA ASP A 47 6.41 12.02 -15.82
C ASP A 47 6.76 10.70 -15.13
N CYS A 48 6.21 10.50 -13.93
CA CYS A 48 6.32 9.27 -13.14
C CYS A 48 5.39 8.15 -13.65
N HIS A 49 5.08 8.14 -14.94
CA HIS A 49 4.63 6.89 -15.55
C HIS A 49 5.83 5.94 -15.55
N LEU A 50 5.63 4.69 -15.13
CA LEU A 50 6.55 3.56 -15.34
C LEU A 50 6.81 3.25 -16.83
N LEU A 51 6.45 4.18 -17.71
CA LEU A 51 6.58 4.18 -19.17
C LEU A 51 7.30 5.41 -19.69
N ASP A 52 8.26 5.97 -18.96
CA ASP A 52 9.22 6.88 -19.58
C ASP A 52 10.30 6.06 -20.32
N TRP A 53 9.86 5.23 -21.26
CA TRP A 53 10.78 4.50 -22.14
C TRP A 53 11.60 5.47 -23.00
N ASP A 54 11.10 6.70 -23.21
CA ASP A 54 11.59 7.73 -24.13
C ASP A 54 13.02 8.25 -23.88
N LYS A 55 13.65 7.90 -22.76
CA LYS A 55 14.98 8.39 -22.39
C LYS A 55 15.99 7.24 -22.25
N ALA A 56 16.38 6.66 -23.39
CA ALA A 56 17.67 5.97 -23.51
C ALA A 56 18.78 7.00 -23.82
N PRO A 57 20.05 6.78 -23.39
CA PRO A 57 21.13 7.72 -23.66
C PRO A 57 21.35 7.85 -25.17
N ARG A 58 21.09 9.04 -25.72
CA ARG A 58 21.49 9.37 -27.10
C ARG A 58 23.01 9.55 -27.11
N ASP A 59 23.69 8.83 -27.99
CA ASP A 59 25.10 9.07 -28.32
C ASP A 59 25.27 10.54 -28.77
N MET A 60 25.76 11.39 -27.88
CA MET A 60 26.04 12.80 -28.18
C MET A 60 27.28 12.89 -29.07
N LYS A 61 27.09 13.14 -30.37
CA LYS A 61 28.11 13.77 -31.21
C LYS A 61 28.12 15.28 -30.94
N PRO A 62 29.29 15.94 -30.92
CA PRO A 62 29.36 17.38 -30.65
C PRO A 62 28.87 18.16 -31.87
N ILE A 63 27.87 19.02 -31.70
CA ILE A 63 27.41 20.01 -32.70
C ILE A 63 27.58 21.41 -32.08
N PRO A 64 28.12 22.39 -32.83
CA PRO A 64 28.51 23.68 -32.26
C PRO A 64 27.31 24.61 -32.03
N LEU A 65 27.48 25.44 -31.00
CA LEU A 65 26.57 26.42 -30.45
C LEU A 65 26.04 27.42 -31.52
N LEU A 66 24.72 27.52 -31.67
CA LEU A 66 24.09 28.71 -32.26
C LEU A 66 22.94 29.15 -31.35
N LEU A 67 23.11 30.33 -30.75
CA LEU A 67 22.15 31.01 -29.87
C LEU A 67 20.87 31.37 -30.64
N ILE A 68 19.75 30.76 -30.27
CA ILE A 68 18.41 31.27 -30.56
C ILE A 68 17.71 31.50 -29.22
N VAL A 69 17.41 32.76 -28.94
CA VAL A 69 16.61 33.20 -27.79
C VAL A 69 15.16 32.81 -28.06
N LEU A 70 14.70 31.73 -27.42
CA LEU A 70 13.28 31.39 -27.33
C LEU A 70 12.81 31.75 -25.91
N VAL A 71 11.80 32.61 -25.81
CA VAL A 71 11.10 32.90 -24.55
C VAL A 71 10.34 31.63 -24.14
N LEU A 72 10.92 30.88 -23.20
CA LEU A 72 10.32 29.71 -22.56
C LEU A 72 9.38 30.18 -21.44
N VAL A 73 8.10 29.88 -21.58
CA VAL A 73 7.19 29.76 -20.43
C VAL A 73 7.67 28.53 -19.65
N ALA A 74 8.26 28.75 -18.48
CA ALA A 74 8.82 27.68 -17.67
C ALA A 74 7.71 26.75 -17.13
N PRO A 75 7.82 25.42 -17.29
CA PRO A 75 7.03 24.50 -16.47
C PRO A 75 7.53 24.61 -15.02
N ALA A 76 6.59 24.53 -14.07
CA ALA A 76 6.85 24.68 -12.65
C ALA A 76 7.79 23.56 -12.13
N SER A 77 8.99 23.94 -11.70
CA SER A 77 9.95 23.07 -11.02
C SER A 77 9.33 22.48 -9.75
N ALA A 78 9.30 21.16 -9.58
CA ALA A 78 9.01 20.56 -8.29
C ALA A 78 10.28 19.95 -7.67
N GLN A 79 10.60 20.45 -6.48
CA GLN A 79 11.71 20.06 -5.62
C GLN A 79 11.42 18.70 -4.98
N LEU A 80 12.48 18.00 -4.55
CA LEU A 80 12.36 16.91 -3.58
C LEU A 80 11.49 17.41 -2.41
N VAL A 81 10.29 16.84 -2.26
CA VAL A 81 9.40 17.21 -1.16
C VAL A 81 9.99 16.61 0.10
N VAL A 82 10.76 17.43 0.82
CA VAL A 82 11.24 17.12 2.16
C VAL A 82 10.14 17.58 3.12
N PRO A 83 9.43 16.66 3.80
CA PRO A 83 8.46 17.06 4.81
C PRO A 83 9.20 17.73 5.98
N ASP A 84 8.67 18.86 6.44
CA ASP A 84 9.10 19.50 7.70
C ASP A 84 8.50 18.72 8.88
N ILE A 85 9.22 17.70 9.34
CA ILE A 85 8.80 16.83 10.45
C ILE A 85 9.43 17.37 11.73
N SER A 86 8.68 18.13 12.52
CA SER A 86 9.17 18.67 13.79
C SER A 86 9.26 17.60 14.90
N GLN A 87 8.42 16.56 14.86
CA GLN A 87 8.44 15.39 15.75
C GLN A 87 7.88 14.14 15.06
N GLU A 88 8.55 12.99 15.21
CA GLU A 88 8.04 11.70 14.71
C GLU A 88 7.00 11.12 15.67
N ALA A 89 5.85 10.70 15.14
CA ALA A 89 4.76 10.12 15.94
C ALA A 89 5.02 8.66 16.36
N MET A 90 5.98 8.00 15.70
CA MET A 90 6.34 6.61 15.94
C MET A 90 7.85 6.45 15.96
N THR A 91 8.35 5.72 16.95
CA THR A 91 9.75 5.31 17.04
C THR A 91 9.97 4.03 16.23
N LEU A 92 10.88 4.12 15.27
CA LEU A 92 11.32 3.00 14.43
C LEU A 92 12.59 2.34 15.00
N ASP A 93 12.85 1.09 14.59
CA ASP A 93 14.04 0.33 15.02
C ASP A 93 15.29 0.72 14.22
N LEU A 94 15.79 1.92 14.51
CA LEU A 94 16.98 2.50 13.88
C LEU A 94 18.27 1.97 14.51
N ASP A 95 19.31 1.75 13.70
CA ASP A 95 20.64 1.35 14.20
C ASP A 95 21.71 2.39 13.89
N SER A 96 22.05 3.21 14.89
CA SER A 96 23.05 4.28 14.75
C SER A 96 24.46 3.78 14.43
N ALA A 97 24.81 2.55 14.82
CA ALA A 97 26.10 1.96 14.49
C ALA A 97 26.16 1.54 13.03
N ALA A 98 25.07 0.96 12.50
CA ALA A 98 24.92 0.68 11.08
C ALA A 98 24.97 1.98 10.26
N THR A 99 24.26 3.03 10.66
CA THR A 99 24.31 4.33 9.97
C THR A 99 25.74 4.88 9.87
N LYS A 100 26.49 4.86 10.98
CA LYS A 100 27.89 5.33 10.98
C LYS A 100 28.80 4.48 10.10
N ARG A 101 28.66 3.15 10.13
CA ARG A 101 29.41 2.22 9.26
C ARG A 101 29.08 2.42 7.79
N LEU A 102 27.81 2.64 7.47
CA LEU A 102 27.39 2.84 6.08
C LEU A 102 27.83 4.22 5.56
N ALA A 103 27.86 5.25 6.41
CA ALA A 103 28.40 6.56 6.04
C ALA A 103 29.87 6.49 5.62
N SER A 104 30.69 5.64 6.26
CA SER A 104 32.11 5.47 5.87
C SER A 104 32.32 4.82 4.50
N ILE A 105 31.27 4.25 3.88
CA ILE A 105 31.38 3.67 2.53
C ILE A 105 31.79 4.75 1.52
N GLU A 106 31.27 5.96 1.65
CA GLU A 106 31.58 7.06 0.72
C GLU A 106 33.07 7.39 0.72
N ASP A 107 33.70 7.41 1.89
CA ASP A 107 35.15 7.63 2.04
C ASP A 107 35.95 6.52 1.34
N PHE A 108 35.60 5.26 1.60
CA PHE A 108 36.26 4.11 0.96
C PHE A 108 36.07 4.09 -0.56
N VAL A 109 34.90 4.52 -1.06
CA VAL A 109 34.62 4.66 -2.49
C VAL A 109 35.46 5.79 -3.09
N ALA A 110 35.57 6.94 -2.42
CA ALA A 110 36.39 8.07 -2.85
C ALA A 110 37.88 7.70 -2.93
N GLU A 111 38.36 6.92 -1.96
CA GLU A 111 39.71 6.36 -1.92
C GLU A 111 39.92 5.14 -2.83
N LYS A 112 38.87 4.67 -3.53
CA LYS A 112 38.89 3.50 -4.43
C LYS A 112 39.29 2.19 -3.74
N GLN A 113 39.01 2.06 -2.44
CA GLN A 113 39.28 0.86 -1.65
C GLN A 113 38.18 -0.20 -1.85
N TRP A 114 38.07 -0.74 -3.06
CA TRP A 114 36.94 -1.58 -3.48
C TRP A 114 36.73 -2.86 -2.65
N ASP A 115 37.81 -3.54 -2.25
CA ASP A 115 37.72 -4.75 -1.42
C ASP A 115 37.22 -4.44 0.01
N ALA A 116 37.59 -3.28 0.55
CA ALA A 116 37.08 -2.81 1.85
C ALA A 116 35.59 -2.48 1.75
N VAL A 117 35.17 -1.76 0.71
CA VAL A 117 33.76 -1.45 0.44
C VAL A 117 32.92 -2.74 0.34
N ALA A 118 33.36 -3.70 -0.48
CA ALA A 118 32.67 -4.97 -0.65
C ALA A 118 32.51 -5.74 0.66
N THR A 119 33.57 -5.79 1.47
CA THR A 119 33.57 -6.47 2.78
C THR A 119 32.62 -5.77 3.75
N LEU A 120 32.68 -4.45 3.82
CA LEU A 120 31.86 -3.63 4.71
C LEU A 120 30.37 -3.76 4.39
N LEU A 121 29.99 -3.71 3.11
CA LEU A 121 28.61 -3.92 2.64
C LEU A 121 28.09 -5.29 3.07
N ARG A 122 28.85 -6.36 2.79
CA ARG A 122 28.43 -7.73 3.12
C ARG A 122 28.32 -7.97 4.62
N GLN A 123 29.31 -7.52 5.39
CA GLN A 123 29.33 -7.71 6.83
C GLN A 123 28.15 -6.97 7.47
N THR A 124 27.94 -5.70 7.10
CA THR A 124 26.85 -4.88 7.65
C THR A 124 25.48 -5.46 7.30
N GLN A 125 25.29 -5.91 6.05
CA GLN A 125 24.08 -6.62 5.64
C GLN A 125 23.85 -7.89 6.48
N SER A 126 24.88 -8.70 6.72
CA SER A 126 24.73 -9.95 7.48
C SER A 126 24.46 -9.74 8.98
N GLU A 127 25.04 -8.70 9.58
CA GLU A 127 24.93 -8.45 11.03
C GLU A 127 23.65 -7.70 11.40
N LYS A 128 23.13 -6.85 10.49
CA LYS A 128 22.10 -5.85 10.80
C LYS A 128 20.98 -5.79 9.75
N ALA A 129 20.79 -6.83 8.94
CA ALA A 129 19.87 -6.88 7.79
C ALA A 129 18.53 -6.15 8.00
N ASP A 130 17.89 -6.45 9.13
CA ASP A 130 16.52 -6.06 9.46
C ASP A 130 16.39 -4.67 10.10
N LYS A 131 17.50 -4.02 10.45
CA LYS A 131 17.50 -2.68 11.04
C LYS A 131 17.24 -1.64 9.96
N LEU A 132 16.71 -0.48 10.38
CA LEU A 132 16.42 0.62 9.48
C LEU A 132 17.51 1.69 9.52
N VAL A 133 17.77 2.29 8.36
CA VAL A 133 18.64 3.45 8.20
C VAL A 133 17.92 4.51 7.38
N ALA A 134 18.09 5.78 7.77
CA ALA A 134 17.54 6.92 7.04
C ALA A 134 18.37 7.18 5.79
N ILE A 135 17.71 7.31 4.64
CA ILE A 135 18.34 7.71 3.36
C ILE A 135 17.93 9.12 2.93
N ALA A 136 16.83 9.62 3.47
CA ALA A 136 16.41 11.01 3.43
C ALA A 136 15.52 11.31 4.65
N PRO A 137 15.21 12.58 4.98
CA PRO A 137 14.28 12.89 6.06
C PRO A 137 12.94 12.19 5.87
N GLY A 138 12.52 11.43 6.88
CA GLY A 138 11.31 10.63 6.86
C GLY A 138 11.27 9.48 5.86
N TRP A 139 12.41 9.09 5.28
CA TRP A 139 12.50 7.95 4.38
C TRP A 139 13.60 6.99 4.83
N TYR A 140 13.18 5.79 5.19
CA TYR A 140 13.99 4.75 5.78
C TYR A 140 13.96 3.50 4.91
N VAL A 141 15.07 2.78 4.84
CA VAL A 141 15.16 1.46 4.20
C VAL A 141 15.86 0.48 5.13
N SER A 142 15.64 -0.82 4.94
CA SER A 142 16.44 -1.81 5.68
C SER A 142 17.91 -1.73 5.29
N VAL A 143 18.78 -2.03 6.26
CA VAL A 143 20.23 -2.14 6.02
C VAL A 143 20.53 -3.12 4.90
N ALA A 144 19.82 -4.25 4.83
CA ALA A 144 19.99 -5.20 3.74
C ALA A 144 19.71 -4.56 2.38
N ARG A 145 18.57 -3.86 2.25
CA ARG A 145 18.20 -3.16 1.01
C ARG A 145 19.20 -2.05 0.67
N PHE A 146 19.60 -1.24 1.65
CA PHE A 146 20.62 -0.20 1.46
C PHE A 146 21.92 -0.78 0.90
N CYS A 147 22.42 -1.88 1.48
CA CYS A 147 23.66 -2.50 1.04
C CYS A 147 23.55 -3.06 -0.39
N GLN A 148 22.40 -3.65 -0.75
CA GLN A 148 22.15 -4.14 -2.11
C GLN A 148 22.10 -2.98 -3.10
N SER A 149 21.32 -1.93 -2.82
CA SER A 149 21.25 -0.74 -3.67
C SER A 149 22.64 -0.12 -3.88
N GLN A 150 23.42 0.03 -2.81
CA GLN A 150 24.80 0.53 -2.90
C GLN A 150 25.69 -0.35 -3.79
N ALA A 151 25.60 -1.68 -3.65
CA ALA A 151 26.36 -2.60 -4.49
C ALA A 151 26.04 -2.44 -5.98
N THR A 152 24.78 -2.15 -6.35
CA THR A 152 24.39 -1.88 -7.75
C THR A 152 24.94 -0.57 -8.30
N LEU A 153 25.20 0.41 -7.43
CA LEU A 153 25.71 1.72 -7.82
C LEU A 153 27.25 1.76 -7.92
N LEU A 154 27.94 0.68 -7.52
CA LEU A 154 29.40 0.62 -7.61
C LEU A 154 29.88 0.72 -9.06
N PRO A 155 30.96 1.47 -9.33
CA PRO A 155 31.60 1.45 -10.64
C PRO A 155 32.17 0.05 -10.93
N LYS A 156 32.44 -0.25 -12.21
CA LYS A 156 32.92 -1.59 -12.65
C LYS A 156 34.01 -2.21 -11.78
N PRO A 157 35.10 -1.50 -11.37
CA PRO A 157 36.12 -2.10 -10.50
C PRO A 157 35.57 -2.49 -9.11
N GLY A 158 34.68 -1.68 -8.55
CA GLY A 158 33.97 -1.95 -7.30
C GLY A 158 33.05 -3.17 -7.41
N LEU A 159 32.27 -3.24 -8.48
CA LEU A 159 31.39 -4.37 -8.75
C LEU A 159 32.17 -5.69 -8.91
N ILE A 160 33.31 -5.66 -9.59
CA ILE A 160 34.22 -6.83 -9.69
C ILE A 160 34.69 -7.25 -8.29
N ALA A 161 35.12 -6.31 -7.45
CA ALA A 161 35.55 -6.61 -6.09
C ALA A 161 34.42 -7.24 -5.24
N TYR A 162 33.21 -6.70 -5.34
CA TYR A 162 32.02 -7.25 -4.69
C TYR A 162 31.71 -8.67 -5.16
N ARG A 163 31.66 -8.89 -6.48
CA ARG A 163 31.35 -10.18 -7.10
C ARG A 163 32.35 -11.27 -6.76
N ARG A 164 33.65 -10.94 -6.64
CA ARG A 164 34.67 -11.89 -6.15
C ARG A 164 34.30 -12.52 -4.80
N GLN A 165 33.54 -11.82 -3.95
CA GLN A 165 33.14 -12.32 -2.64
C GLN A 165 31.77 -13.02 -2.64
N VAL A 166 30.88 -12.71 -3.58
CA VAL A 166 29.47 -13.15 -3.55
C VAL A 166 29.14 -14.20 -4.61
N ASP A 167 29.71 -14.11 -5.81
CA ASP A 167 29.28 -14.91 -6.96
C ASP A 167 29.42 -16.43 -6.72
N ALA A 168 30.47 -16.88 -6.04
CA ALA A 168 30.63 -18.30 -5.73
C ALA A 168 29.47 -18.84 -4.88
N THR A 169 28.95 -18.03 -3.96
CA THR A 169 27.83 -18.41 -3.09
C THR A 169 26.50 -18.34 -3.86
N ALA A 170 26.28 -17.25 -4.62
CA ALA A 170 25.08 -17.07 -5.42
C ALA A 170 24.95 -18.15 -6.50
N LYS A 171 26.05 -18.48 -7.19
CA LYS A 171 26.11 -19.56 -8.17
C LYS A 171 25.80 -20.91 -7.54
N LYS A 172 26.34 -21.20 -6.36
CA LYS A 172 26.01 -22.43 -5.65
C LYS A 172 24.50 -22.53 -5.35
N TRP A 173 23.88 -21.46 -4.84
CA TRP A 173 22.43 -21.45 -4.61
C TRP A 173 21.66 -21.64 -5.92
N PHE A 174 22.09 -21.02 -7.01
CA PHE A 174 21.49 -21.18 -8.32
C PHE A 174 21.56 -22.64 -8.80
N ASP A 175 22.76 -23.23 -8.77
CA ASP A 175 22.99 -24.61 -9.21
C ASP A 175 22.18 -25.60 -8.33
N ASP A 176 22.15 -25.39 -7.01
CA ASP A 176 21.35 -26.18 -6.06
C ASP A 176 19.83 -26.15 -6.40
N ILE A 177 19.31 -25.01 -6.87
CA ILE A 177 17.89 -24.88 -7.27
C ILE A 177 17.61 -25.64 -8.58
N GLN A 178 18.55 -25.59 -9.53
CA GLN A 178 18.42 -26.26 -10.83
C GLN A 178 18.51 -27.78 -10.71
N ASP A 179 19.39 -28.28 -9.84
CA ASP A 179 19.61 -29.70 -9.64
C ASP A 179 18.43 -30.39 -8.95
N GLN A 180 17.70 -29.65 -8.11
CA GLN A 180 16.57 -30.21 -7.37
C GLN A 180 15.29 -30.24 -8.21
N ARG A 181 15.22 -31.20 -9.14
CA ARG A 181 14.00 -31.49 -9.91
C ARG A 181 12.88 -31.96 -8.97
N GLY A 182 11.78 -31.21 -8.93
CA GLY A 182 10.57 -31.57 -8.17
C GLY A 182 10.40 -30.88 -6.82
N LEU A 183 11.09 -29.77 -6.53
CA LEU A 183 10.67 -28.94 -5.40
C LEU A 183 9.24 -28.44 -5.60
N GLU A 184 8.52 -28.36 -4.48
CA GLU A 184 7.30 -27.60 -4.39
C GLU A 184 7.52 -26.17 -4.94
N PRO A 185 6.65 -25.67 -5.85
CA PRO A 185 6.84 -24.39 -6.52
C PRO A 185 7.05 -23.20 -5.58
N SER A 186 6.49 -23.23 -4.36
CA SER A 186 6.69 -22.18 -3.36
C SER A 186 8.09 -22.19 -2.75
N ARG A 187 8.65 -23.36 -2.48
CA ARG A 187 10.03 -23.49 -1.98
C ARG A 187 11.03 -23.10 -3.06
N GLN A 188 10.75 -23.46 -4.31
CA GLN A 188 11.57 -23.02 -5.45
C GLN A 188 11.55 -21.50 -5.58
N ARG A 189 10.37 -20.86 -5.52
CA ARG A 189 10.24 -19.39 -5.51
C ARG A 189 11.02 -18.76 -4.36
N ALA A 190 10.91 -19.29 -3.14
CA ALA A 190 11.64 -18.79 -1.97
C ALA A 190 13.16 -18.88 -2.16
N ALA A 191 13.66 -19.92 -2.84
CA ALA A 191 15.07 -20.06 -3.15
C ALA A 191 15.55 -19.05 -4.20
N TRP A 192 14.75 -18.77 -5.24
CA TRP A 192 15.04 -17.67 -6.17
C TRP A 192 15.05 -16.30 -5.48
N LEU A 193 14.03 -16.03 -4.66
CA LEU A 193 13.92 -14.82 -3.85
C LEU A 193 15.15 -14.61 -2.95
N ARG A 194 15.70 -15.69 -2.39
CA ARG A 194 16.93 -15.62 -1.58
C ARG A 194 18.10 -15.03 -2.36
N ILE A 195 18.32 -15.44 -3.61
CA ILE A 195 19.39 -14.91 -4.46
C ILE A 195 19.17 -13.41 -4.68
N VAL A 196 17.95 -13.02 -5.09
CA VAL A 196 17.60 -11.62 -5.35
C VAL A 196 17.74 -10.75 -4.10
N ARG A 197 17.39 -11.24 -2.91
CA ARG A 197 17.46 -10.46 -1.67
C ARG A 197 18.86 -10.34 -1.08
N GLN A 198 19.67 -11.40 -1.20
CA GLN A 198 20.95 -11.49 -0.50
C GLN A 198 22.15 -11.22 -1.41
N ALA A 199 21.98 -11.35 -2.72
CA ALA A 199 23.05 -11.28 -3.72
C ALA A 199 22.59 -10.58 -5.01
N PHE A 200 21.81 -9.51 -4.90
CA PHE A 200 21.18 -8.83 -6.03
C PHE A 200 22.16 -8.35 -7.10
N ALA A 201 23.34 -7.85 -6.70
CA ALA A 201 24.38 -7.41 -7.64
C ALA A 201 25.27 -8.56 -8.18
N SER A 202 24.98 -9.82 -7.83
CA SER A 202 25.74 -10.98 -8.31
C SER A 202 25.42 -11.33 -9.77
N SER A 203 26.33 -12.05 -10.42
CA SER A 203 26.14 -12.49 -11.81
C SER A 203 25.04 -13.55 -12.00
N SER A 204 24.45 -14.08 -10.92
CA SER A 204 23.36 -15.07 -10.98
C SER A 204 21.98 -14.46 -10.67
N ALA A 205 21.94 -13.20 -10.26
CA ALA A 205 20.70 -12.56 -9.84
C ALA A 205 19.81 -12.15 -11.02
N ASP A 206 20.39 -11.81 -12.17
CA ASP A 206 19.63 -11.46 -13.37
C ASP A 206 18.79 -12.64 -13.89
N GLU A 207 19.37 -13.83 -13.96
CA GLU A 207 18.61 -15.03 -14.32
C GLU A 207 17.59 -15.40 -13.24
N ALA A 208 17.92 -15.26 -11.95
CA ALA A 208 16.96 -15.48 -10.87
C ALA A 208 15.75 -14.53 -10.97
N LEU A 209 15.97 -13.25 -11.31
CA LEU A 209 14.90 -12.27 -11.58
C LEU A 209 14.05 -12.68 -12.79
N ALA A 210 14.69 -13.11 -13.89
CA ALA A 210 13.97 -13.56 -15.07
C ALA A 210 13.08 -14.78 -14.76
N ARG A 211 13.57 -15.75 -13.97
CA ARG A 211 12.76 -16.90 -13.51
C ARG A 211 11.60 -16.49 -12.63
N LEU A 212 11.81 -15.55 -11.70
CA LEU A 212 10.73 -15.03 -10.86
C LEU A 212 9.66 -14.31 -11.68
N ALA A 213 10.07 -13.51 -12.67
CA ALA A 213 9.16 -12.82 -13.55
C ALA A 213 8.32 -13.79 -14.40
N GLU A 214 8.95 -14.79 -15.01
CA GLU A 214 8.28 -15.87 -15.76
C GLU A 214 7.29 -16.63 -14.87
N GLN A 215 7.71 -17.05 -13.66
CA GLN A 215 6.85 -17.76 -12.72
C GLN A 215 5.65 -16.91 -12.27
N SER A 216 5.84 -15.61 -12.06
CA SER A 216 4.75 -14.69 -11.70
C SER A 216 3.79 -14.51 -12.88
N PHE A 217 4.31 -14.35 -14.10
CA PHE A 217 3.50 -14.23 -15.31
C PHE A 217 2.65 -15.48 -15.58
N GLU A 218 3.23 -16.67 -15.42
CA GLU A 218 2.52 -17.95 -15.57
C GLU A 218 1.37 -18.13 -14.56
N ARG A 219 1.49 -17.50 -13.38
CA ARG A 219 0.46 -17.49 -12.34
C ARG A 219 -0.58 -16.37 -12.51
N ALA A 220 -0.50 -15.61 -13.61
CA ALA A 220 -1.30 -14.42 -13.87
C ALA A 220 -1.10 -13.29 -12.82
N ASP A 221 0.04 -13.30 -12.11
CA ASP A 221 0.48 -12.19 -11.26
C ASP A 221 1.34 -11.22 -12.10
N TYR A 222 0.66 -10.48 -12.97
CA TYR A 222 1.29 -9.57 -13.93
C TYR A 222 1.99 -8.38 -13.27
N ALA A 223 1.50 -7.94 -12.11
CA ALA A 223 2.13 -6.89 -11.31
C ALA A 223 3.49 -7.35 -10.78
N ALA A 224 3.57 -8.54 -10.15
CA ALA A 224 4.86 -9.06 -9.69
C ALA A 224 5.81 -9.34 -10.87
N ALA A 225 5.30 -9.86 -11.98
CA ALA A 225 6.09 -10.08 -13.19
C ALA A 225 6.71 -8.77 -13.72
N ARG A 226 5.90 -7.69 -13.80
CA ARG A 226 6.35 -6.35 -14.17
C ARG A 226 7.46 -5.88 -13.27
N THR A 227 7.29 -5.94 -11.95
CA THR A 227 8.32 -5.49 -10.99
C THR A 227 9.65 -6.22 -11.19
N TYR A 228 9.63 -7.54 -11.37
CA TYR A 228 10.86 -8.30 -11.61
C TYR A 228 11.53 -7.99 -12.95
N TRP A 229 10.75 -7.85 -14.02
CA TRP A 229 11.28 -7.46 -15.33
C TRP A 229 11.84 -6.04 -15.33
N GLU A 230 11.20 -5.11 -14.64
CA GLU A 230 11.70 -3.75 -14.51
C GLU A 230 13.02 -3.67 -13.74
N MET A 231 13.25 -4.56 -12.77
CA MET A 231 14.55 -4.68 -12.09
C MET A 231 15.69 -5.04 -13.06
N LEU A 232 15.38 -5.63 -14.23
CA LEU A 232 16.33 -5.94 -15.31
C LEU A 232 16.48 -4.82 -16.33
N LEU A 233 15.72 -3.72 -16.23
CA LEU A 233 15.92 -2.57 -17.09
C LEU A 233 17.02 -1.65 -16.53
N PRO A 234 17.81 -1.01 -17.40
CA PRO A 234 18.77 -0.02 -16.95
C PRO A 234 18.05 1.12 -16.23
N ALA A 235 18.65 1.64 -15.15
CA ALA A 235 18.13 2.85 -14.50
C ALA A 235 18.16 4.04 -15.47
N SER A 236 16.99 4.53 -15.87
CA SER A 236 16.79 5.73 -16.68
C SER A 236 16.52 6.97 -15.82
N GLY A 237 16.99 8.15 -16.24
CA GLY A 237 16.61 9.45 -15.66
C GLY A 237 17.13 9.73 -14.22
N PRO A 238 16.44 10.62 -13.45
CA PRO A 238 16.84 11.06 -12.10
C PRO A 238 16.89 9.94 -11.04
N LEU A 239 16.43 8.73 -11.39
CA LEU A 239 16.57 7.49 -10.61
C LEU A 239 18.04 7.05 -10.40
N ARG A 240 18.99 7.71 -11.07
CA ARG A 240 20.44 7.62 -10.78
C ARG A 240 20.95 8.57 -9.69
N SER A 241 20.13 9.49 -9.19
CA SER A 241 20.43 10.31 -8.00
C SER A 241 19.80 9.69 -6.75
N ALA A 242 19.69 10.37 -5.59
CA ALA A 242 19.28 9.79 -4.29
C ALA A 242 18.07 8.79 -4.30
N ALA A 243 17.20 8.87 -5.31
CA ALA A 243 16.19 7.87 -5.65
C ALA A 243 16.71 6.43 -5.89
N GLY A 244 17.98 6.25 -6.25
CA GLY A 244 18.63 4.95 -6.48
C GLY A 244 18.96 4.16 -5.22
N LEU A 245 18.91 4.76 -4.03
CA LEU A 245 19.14 4.04 -2.77
C LEU A 245 17.93 3.19 -2.35
N GLY A 246 16.73 3.57 -2.79
CA GLY A 246 15.49 2.83 -2.54
C GLY A 246 15.07 1.93 -3.70
N LEU A 247 15.54 2.17 -4.93
CA LEU A 247 15.13 1.42 -6.13
C LEU A 247 16.20 0.42 -6.56
N LEU A 248 15.87 -0.87 -6.54
CA LEU A 248 16.76 -1.92 -7.01
C LEU A 248 16.69 -2.06 -8.54
N ARG A 249 17.82 -1.88 -9.22
CA ARG A 249 18.03 -2.19 -10.65
C ARG A 249 19.32 -2.99 -10.79
N HIS A 250 19.26 -4.13 -11.47
CA HIS A 250 20.44 -4.97 -11.66
C HIS A 250 21.53 -4.18 -12.42
N PRO A 251 22.80 -4.22 -12.01
CA PRO A 251 23.83 -3.31 -12.53
C PRO A 251 24.17 -3.53 -14.02
N ASP A 252 24.14 -4.77 -14.48
CA ASP A 252 24.54 -5.19 -15.84
C ASP A 252 23.85 -6.50 -16.25
N PRO A 253 22.51 -6.51 -16.40
CA PRO A 253 21.78 -7.72 -16.77
C PRO A 253 22.15 -8.20 -18.18
N ASN A 254 22.19 -9.53 -18.39
CA ASN A 254 22.51 -10.10 -19.70
C ASN A 254 21.35 -10.01 -20.71
N SER A 255 20.14 -9.66 -20.25
CA SER A 255 18.93 -9.59 -21.07
C SER A 255 18.89 -8.32 -21.94
N ASP A 256 18.39 -8.45 -23.17
CA ASP A 256 18.13 -7.29 -24.04
C ASP A 256 16.97 -6.44 -23.50
N ALA A 257 17.19 -5.15 -23.30
CA ALA A 257 16.16 -4.22 -22.83
C ALA A 257 14.93 -4.17 -23.75
N ALA A 258 15.10 -4.39 -25.07
CA ALA A 258 13.98 -4.49 -26.00
C ALA A 258 13.11 -5.72 -25.70
N GLN A 259 13.72 -6.87 -25.40
CA GLN A 259 13.03 -8.09 -25.04
C GLN A 259 12.27 -7.92 -23.71
N ILE A 260 12.88 -7.30 -22.71
CA ILE A 260 12.25 -7.01 -21.41
C ILE A 260 11.05 -6.07 -21.57
N ARG A 261 11.19 -4.96 -22.31
CA ARG A 261 10.08 -4.02 -22.57
C ARG A 261 8.94 -4.67 -23.34
N ALA A 262 9.24 -5.62 -24.22
CA ALA A 262 8.20 -6.38 -24.91
C ALA A 262 7.42 -7.28 -23.94
N GLN A 263 8.08 -7.89 -22.95
CA GLN A 263 7.42 -8.66 -21.89
C GLN A 263 6.51 -7.77 -21.01
N LEU A 264 6.91 -6.52 -20.74
CA LEU A 264 6.06 -5.56 -20.03
C LEU A 264 4.76 -5.24 -20.78
N ILE A 265 4.81 -5.12 -22.11
CA ILE A 265 3.58 -4.96 -22.93
C ILE A 265 2.68 -6.18 -22.83
N LEU A 266 3.25 -7.38 -22.72
CA LEU A 266 2.45 -8.58 -22.51
C LEU A 266 1.75 -8.54 -21.15
N CYS A 267 2.39 -8.06 -20.08
CA CYS A 267 1.68 -7.83 -18.81
C CYS A 267 0.44 -6.95 -19.04
N SER A 268 0.59 -5.78 -19.64
CA SER A 268 -0.53 -4.85 -19.89
C SER A 268 -1.63 -5.45 -20.77
N LEU A 269 -1.24 -6.24 -21.77
CA LEU A 269 -2.18 -6.91 -22.66
C LEU A 269 -3.02 -7.93 -21.91
N PHE A 270 -2.40 -8.73 -21.03
CA PHE A 270 -3.10 -9.73 -20.23
C PHE A 270 -3.85 -9.14 -19.03
N GLU A 271 -3.40 -7.99 -18.51
CA GLU A 271 -4.12 -7.14 -17.55
C GLU A 271 -5.40 -6.52 -18.16
N LYS A 272 -5.55 -6.56 -19.49
CA LYS A 272 -6.67 -5.97 -20.25
C LYS A 272 -6.77 -4.44 -20.07
N ASP A 273 -5.64 -3.76 -20.06
CA ASP A 273 -5.56 -2.30 -20.02
C ASP A 273 -5.21 -1.73 -21.41
N PRO A 274 -6.21 -1.46 -22.27
CA PRO A 274 -5.97 -1.02 -23.65
C PRO A 274 -5.33 0.37 -23.74
N GLU A 275 -5.58 1.24 -22.75
CA GLU A 275 -4.99 2.57 -22.71
C GLU A 275 -3.48 2.46 -22.47
N ARG A 276 -3.09 1.67 -21.46
CA ARG A 276 -1.68 1.39 -21.18
C ARG A 276 -0.99 0.69 -22.35
N VAL A 277 -1.58 -0.37 -22.90
CA VAL A 277 -1.03 -1.08 -24.06
C VAL A 277 -0.76 -0.11 -25.21
N SER A 278 -1.68 0.82 -25.48
CA SER A 278 -1.53 1.83 -26.52
C SER A 278 -0.36 2.79 -26.25
N GLN A 279 -0.18 3.22 -25.01
CA GLN A 279 0.93 4.07 -24.60
C GLN A 279 2.27 3.33 -24.70
N GLU A 280 2.33 2.10 -24.18
CA GLU A 280 3.52 1.26 -24.18
C GLU A 280 3.98 0.92 -25.59
N ILE A 281 3.08 0.46 -26.47
CA ILE A 281 3.47 0.10 -27.84
C ILE A 281 3.94 1.32 -28.64
N ALA A 282 3.34 2.50 -28.40
CA ALA A 282 3.77 3.75 -29.02
C ALA A 282 5.18 4.14 -28.57
N ALA A 283 5.49 3.96 -27.28
CA ALA A 283 6.84 4.14 -26.77
C ALA A 283 7.80 3.08 -27.33
N PHE A 284 7.39 1.80 -27.42
CA PHE A 284 8.21 0.70 -27.94
C PHE A 284 8.74 1.02 -29.34
N ARG A 285 7.82 1.44 -30.23
CA ARG A 285 8.12 1.72 -31.63
C ARG A 285 9.19 2.81 -31.77
N ARG A 286 9.18 3.80 -30.88
CA ARG A 286 10.14 4.91 -30.90
C ARG A 286 11.55 4.47 -30.51
N LEU A 287 11.69 3.46 -29.67
CA LEU A 287 12.98 3.08 -29.06
C LEU A 287 13.57 1.79 -29.61
N HIS A 288 12.71 0.85 -29.97
CA HIS A 288 13.05 -0.53 -30.32
C HIS A 288 12.33 -0.99 -31.60
N GLY A 289 11.99 -0.04 -32.49
CA GLY A 289 11.17 -0.29 -33.69
C GLY A 289 11.65 -1.45 -34.58
N ASN A 290 12.96 -1.71 -34.61
CA ASN A 290 13.58 -2.75 -35.44
C ASN A 290 14.19 -3.90 -34.61
N SER A 291 13.92 -3.96 -33.30
CA SER A 291 14.48 -5.00 -32.45
C SER A 291 13.82 -6.36 -32.73
N ALA A 292 14.64 -7.37 -33.02
CA ALA A 292 14.20 -8.74 -33.17
C ALA A 292 14.29 -9.48 -31.82
N GLY A 293 13.40 -10.43 -31.59
CA GLY A 293 13.42 -11.26 -30.40
C GLY A 293 12.34 -12.34 -30.45
N ARG A 294 12.02 -12.90 -29.28
CA ARG A 294 11.10 -14.02 -29.17
C ARG A 294 9.97 -13.74 -28.20
N ILE A 295 8.72 -13.88 -28.64
CA ILE A 295 7.53 -13.70 -27.81
C ILE A 295 6.58 -14.87 -28.03
N ALA A 296 6.07 -15.46 -26.94
CA ALA A 296 5.10 -16.56 -26.97
C ALA A 296 5.51 -17.70 -27.94
N GLY A 297 6.80 -18.05 -27.94
CA GLY A 297 7.37 -19.10 -28.79
C GLY A 297 7.64 -18.71 -30.25
N ARG A 298 7.27 -17.50 -30.70
CA ARG A 298 7.49 -16.98 -32.06
C ARG A 298 8.69 -16.04 -32.11
N ASP A 299 9.55 -16.20 -33.12
CA ASP A 299 10.68 -15.31 -33.40
C ASP A 299 10.32 -14.29 -34.48
N GLY A 300 10.76 -13.05 -34.36
CA GLY A 300 10.49 -12.00 -35.34
C GLY A 300 10.81 -10.60 -34.83
N ILE A 301 10.37 -9.57 -35.57
CA ILE A 301 10.42 -8.18 -35.11
C ILE A 301 9.40 -8.01 -33.99
N LEU A 302 9.87 -7.57 -32.81
CA LEU A 302 9.06 -7.52 -31.59
C LEU A 302 7.82 -6.63 -31.77
N VAL A 303 7.95 -5.49 -32.44
CA VAL A 303 6.80 -4.59 -32.75
C VAL A 303 5.72 -5.30 -33.55
N ASP A 304 6.11 -6.09 -34.56
CA ASP A 304 5.16 -6.76 -35.45
C ASP A 304 4.44 -7.89 -34.70
N LEU A 305 5.19 -8.66 -33.90
CA LEU A 305 4.64 -9.70 -33.03
C LEU A 305 3.63 -9.10 -32.05
N LEU A 306 4.01 -8.05 -31.31
CA LEU A 306 3.14 -7.38 -30.35
C LEU A 306 1.89 -6.77 -31.02
N SER A 307 2.08 -6.09 -32.15
CA SER A 307 0.95 -5.47 -32.88
C SER A 307 -0.04 -6.53 -33.37
N SER A 308 0.44 -7.71 -33.79
CA SER A 308 -0.44 -8.82 -34.17
C SER A 308 -1.27 -9.35 -32.99
N MET A 309 -0.65 -9.49 -31.81
CA MET A 309 -1.32 -9.97 -30.60
C MET A 309 -2.35 -8.97 -30.06
N ILE A 310 -2.07 -7.67 -30.15
CA ILE A 310 -3.00 -6.60 -29.78
C ILE A 310 -4.24 -6.66 -30.69
N ALA A 311 -4.05 -6.79 -32.02
CA ALA A 311 -5.16 -6.87 -32.97
C ALA A 311 -6.04 -8.12 -32.73
N ASP A 312 -5.44 -9.26 -32.41
CA ASP A 312 -6.17 -10.50 -32.09
C ASP A 312 -7.06 -10.34 -30.83
N GLN A 313 -6.59 -9.60 -29.82
CA GLN A 313 -7.36 -9.29 -28.60
C GLN A 313 -8.50 -8.30 -28.88
N GLU A 314 -8.25 -7.22 -29.63
CA GLU A 314 -9.27 -6.23 -29.98
C GLU A 314 -10.44 -6.83 -30.79
N ALA A 315 -10.16 -7.82 -31.64
CA ALA A 315 -11.19 -8.54 -32.40
C ALA A 315 -12.16 -9.37 -31.53
N GLY A 316 -11.77 -9.68 -30.28
CA GLY A 316 -12.58 -10.43 -29.31
C GLY A 316 -13.40 -9.59 -28.34
N VAL A 317 -13.25 -8.26 -28.33
CA VAL A 317 -13.91 -7.38 -27.34
C VAL A 317 -15.24 -6.85 -27.88
N SER A 318 -16.33 -7.54 -27.52
CA SER A 318 -17.68 -6.98 -27.58
C SER A 318 -17.81 -5.86 -26.54
N LYS A 319 -18.12 -4.63 -26.99
CA LYS A 319 -18.46 -3.50 -26.11
C LYS A 319 -19.78 -3.77 -25.37
N ALA A 320 -19.70 -4.33 -24.17
CA ALA A 320 -20.80 -4.28 -23.21
C ALA A 320 -20.77 -2.91 -22.53
N ASN A 321 -21.47 -1.94 -23.12
CA ASN A 321 -21.86 -0.72 -22.42
C ASN A 321 -23.29 -0.95 -21.93
N GLU A 322 -23.42 -1.79 -20.91
CA GLU A 322 -24.70 -2.21 -20.34
C GLU A 322 -24.98 -1.44 -19.04
N MET A 323 -26.24 -1.05 -18.88
CA MET A 323 -26.64 0.08 -18.07
C MET A 323 -27.25 -0.44 -16.77
N THR A 324 -26.42 -0.58 -15.75
CA THR A 324 -26.79 -1.20 -14.48
C THR A 324 -28.02 -0.54 -13.83
N SER A 325 -29.06 -1.32 -13.56
CA SER A 325 -30.28 -0.89 -12.87
C SER A 325 -30.51 -1.66 -11.57
N LEU A 326 -30.83 -0.93 -10.48
CA LEU A 326 -31.33 -1.51 -9.23
C LEU A 326 -32.83 -1.76 -9.38
N ASP A 327 -33.18 -2.91 -9.93
CA ASP A 327 -34.58 -3.17 -10.32
C ASP A 327 -35.32 -4.09 -9.36
N ARG A 328 -34.61 -4.82 -8.50
CA ARG A 328 -35.23 -5.84 -7.64
C ARG A 328 -34.63 -5.90 -6.24
N HIS A 329 -35.44 -5.56 -5.23
CA HIS A 329 -35.20 -5.99 -3.86
C HIS A 329 -35.25 -7.52 -3.81
N ILE A 330 -34.19 -8.16 -3.31
CA ILE A 330 -34.11 -9.62 -3.22
C ILE A 330 -34.56 -10.06 -1.83
N TRP A 331 -33.89 -9.56 -0.79
CA TRP A 331 -34.20 -9.88 0.60
C TRP A 331 -33.58 -8.84 1.56
N THR A 332 -34.07 -8.83 2.79
CA THR A 332 -33.52 -8.07 3.92
C THR A 332 -33.50 -8.97 5.14
N VAL A 333 -32.44 -8.88 5.94
CA VAL A 333 -32.32 -9.54 7.24
C VAL A 333 -31.81 -8.54 8.28
N GLU A 334 -32.20 -8.74 9.53
CA GLU A 334 -31.66 -8.02 10.68
C GLU A 334 -30.84 -9.01 11.51
N LEU A 335 -29.54 -8.77 11.65
CA LEU A 335 -28.64 -9.66 12.36
C LEU A 335 -28.74 -9.48 13.88
N PRO A 336 -28.35 -10.49 14.69
CA PRO A 336 -28.28 -10.34 16.12
C PRO A 336 -27.25 -9.26 16.49
N ASN A 337 -27.63 -8.34 17.38
CA ASN A 337 -26.70 -7.37 17.94
C ASN A 337 -25.65 -8.10 18.79
N GLY A 338 -24.41 -7.64 18.73
CA GLY A 338 -23.36 -8.09 19.64
C GLY A 338 -23.54 -7.53 21.06
N SER A 339 -22.65 -7.92 21.96
CA SER A 339 -22.61 -7.48 23.37
C SER A 339 -22.19 -6.01 23.56
N GLU A 340 -21.61 -5.39 22.54
CA GLU A 340 -21.13 -4.01 22.59
C GLU A 340 -22.24 -3.00 22.30
N THR A 341 -22.28 -1.92 23.08
CA THR A 341 -23.23 -0.84 22.89
C THR A 341 -22.70 0.15 21.83
N GLY A 342 -23.31 0.18 20.64
CA GLY A 342 -22.95 1.14 19.59
C GLY A 342 -23.40 0.69 18.19
N PHE A 343 -23.19 1.54 17.19
CA PHE A 343 -23.36 1.16 15.78
C PHE A 343 -22.05 0.55 15.26
N ALA A 344 -22.11 -0.72 14.86
CA ALA A 344 -21.02 -1.37 14.14
C ALA A 344 -21.29 -1.33 12.62
N GLU A 345 -20.24 -1.07 11.84
CA GLU A 345 -20.27 -1.19 10.38
C GLU A 345 -20.05 -2.66 10.00
N MET A 346 -21.07 -3.29 9.42
CA MET A 346 -20.96 -4.65 8.90
C MET A 346 -20.64 -4.59 7.42
N ILE A 347 -19.49 -5.12 7.02
CA ILE A 347 -19.03 -5.12 5.63
C ILE A 347 -19.07 -6.57 5.15
N PRO A 348 -20.14 -6.97 4.43
CA PRO A 348 -20.27 -8.33 3.93
C PRO A 348 -19.23 -8.61 2.84
N VAL A 349 -18.95 -9.89 2.62
CA VAL A 349 -18.17 -10.38 1.47
C VAL A 349 -18.99 -11.44 0.77
N VAL A 350 -18.98 -11.43 -0.56
CA VAL A 350 -19.65 -12.44 -1.38
C VAL A 350 -18.60 -13.31 -2.05
N ALA A 351 -18.72 -14.63 -1.87
CA ALA A 351 -17.88 -15.62 -2.55
C ALA A 351 -18.77 -16.70 -3.17
N GLY A 352 -18.67 -16.83 -4.50
CA GLY A 352 -19.62 -17.63 -5.27
C GLY A 352 -21.05 -17.14 -5.06
N GLU A 353 -21.93 -18.05 -4.63
CA GLU A 353 -23.34 -17.76 -4.33
C GLU A 353 -23.61 -17.45 -2.85
N THR A 354 -22.56 -17.34 -2.02
CA THR A 354 -22.70 -17.11 -0.58
C THR A 354 -22.36 -15.67 -0.23
N LEU A 355 -23.23 -15.02 0.53
CA LEU A 355 -22.94 -13.79 1.26
C LEU A 355 -22.53 -14.15 2.68
N PHE A 356 -21.31 -13.77 3.06
CA PHE A 356 -20.79 -13.85 4.41
C PHE A 356 -20.82 -12.47 5.08
N VAL A 357 -21.14 -12.45 6.36
CA VAL A 357 -21.15 -11.22 7.18
C VAL A 357 -20.81 -11.58 8.62
N SER A 358 -20.16 -10.66 9.33
CA SER A 358 -19.82 -10.82 10.74
C SER A 358 -20.40 -9.66 11.55
N ASN A 359 -20.82 -9.96 12.79
CA ASN A 359 -21.17 -8.96 13.79
C ASN A 359 -20.07 -8.79 14.86
N GLY A 360 -18.88 -9.35 14.63
CA GLY A 360 -17.75 -9.34 15.56
C GLY A 360 -17.70 -10.54 16.52
N GLU A 361 -18.83 -11.18 16.80
CA GLU A 361 -18.93 -12.34 17.70
C GLU A 361 -19.22 -13.64 16.96
N SER A 362 -19.85 -13.53 15.81
CA SER A 362 -20.27 -14.66 14.98
C SER A 362 -20.15 -14.32 13.51
N VAL A 363 -19.92 -15.36 12.72
CA VAL A 363 -19.95 -15.32 11.26
C VAL A 363 -21.24 -15.96 10.76
N PHE A 364 -21.91 -15.28 9.84
CA PHE A 364 -23.17 -15.71 9.24
C PHE A 364 -22.99 -15.97 7.75
N ALA A 365 -23.71 -16.97 7.21
CA ALA A 365 -23.70 -17.31 5.79
C ALA A 365 -25.12 -17.39 5.22
N PHE A 366 -25.36 -16.60 4.19
CA PHE A 366 -26.63 -16.56 3.45
C PHE A 366 -26.41 -16.92 1.98
N THR A 367 -27.39 -17.56 1.36
CA THR A 367 -27.46 -17.67 -0.09
C THR A 367 -27.75 -16.28 -0.66
N ALA A 368 -26.84 -15.71 -1.45
CA ALA A 368 -26.90 -14.32 -1.91
C ALA A 368 -28.18 -14.01 -2.71
N SER A 369 -28.70 -14.98 -3.46
CA SER A 369 -29.89 -14.83 -4.31
C SER A 369 -31.23 -14.97 -3.58
N SER A 370 -31.25 -15.50 -2.35
CA SER A 370 -32.51 -15.82 -1.65
C SER A 370 -32.57 -15.38 -0.18
N GLY A 371 -31.42 -15.11 0.43
CA GLY A 371 -31.30 -14.77 1.85
C GLY A 371 -31.52 -15.95 2.79
N GLN A 372 -31.60 -17.17 2.26
CA GLN A 372 -31.72 -18.38 3.07
C GLN A 372 -30.38 -18.75 3.70
N PRO A 373 -30.36 -19.27 4.94
CA PRO A 373 -29.15 -19.84 5.53
C PRO A 373 -28.52 -20.89 4.61
N LYS A 374 -27.21 -20.80 4.32
CA LYS A 374 -26.60 -21.70 3.31
C LYS A 374 -26.42 -23.14 3.79
N TRP A 375 -26.16 -23.35 5.09
CA TRP A 375 -25.82 -24.66 5.67
C TRP A 375 -26.65 -25.03 6.91
N SER A 376 -27.87 -24.49 7.03
CA SER A 376 -28.76 -24.85 8.15
C SER A 376 -29.44 -26.19 7.92
N GLU A 377 -29.41 -27.09 8.90
CA GLU A 377 -30.12 -28.39 8.85
C GLU A 377 -31.65 -28.26 8.88
N THR A 378 -32.17 -27.10 9.28
CA THR A 378 -33.62 -26.83 9.31
C THR A 378 -34.14 -26.41 7.93
N ALA A 379 -34.87 -27.32 7.28
CA ALA A 379 -35.49 -27.15 5.95
C ALA A 379 -36.69 -26.18 5.90
N GLU A 380 -36.99 -25.44 6.97
CA GLU A 380 -37.94 -24.33 6.91
C GLU A 380 -37.22 -23.05 6.49
N PRO A 381 -37.87 -22.14 5.75
CA PRO A 381 -37.33 -20.81 5.51
C PRO A 381 -37.33 -20.02 6.83
N ALA A 382 -36.37 -20.34 7.70
CA ALA A 382 -36.22 -19.67 8.97
C ALA A 382 -35.78 -18.23 8.67
N ARG A 383 -36.67 -17.29 8.98
CA ARG A 383 -36.31 -15.87 9.13
C ARG A 383 -35.41 -15.62 10.35
N ASP A 384 -35.00 -16.68 11.06
CA ASP A 384 -34.15 -16.60 12.24
C ASP A 384 -32.68 -16.44 11.80
N PRO A 385 -32.06 -15.28 12.07
CA PRO A 385 -30.64 -15.05 11.75
C PRO A 385 -29.71 -16.04 12.44
N GLN A 386 -30.11 -16.61 13.60
CA GLN A 386 -29.28 -17.56 14.33
C GLN A 386 -29.08 -18.87 13.58
N ALA A 387 -30.02 -19.25 12.71
CA ALA A 387 -29.90 -20.43 11.84
C ALA A 387 -28.79 -20.27 10.78
N SER A 388 -28.29 -19.05 10.56
CA SER A 388 -27.24 -18.74 9.57
C SER A 388 -25.83 -18.70 10.17
N VAL A 389 -25.69 -18.89 11.48
CA VAL A 389 -24.40 -18.84 12.18
C VAL A 389 -23.57 -20.06 11.78
N ILE A 390 -22.38 -19.82 11.24
CA ILE A 390 -21.43 -20.87 10.85
C ILE A 390 -20.28 -20.99 11.85
N HIS A 391 -19.99 -19.91 12.59
CA HIS A 391 -19.06 -19.92 13.70
C HIS A 391 -19.46 -18.85 14.71
N ALA A 392 -19.40 -19.19 16.00
CA ALA A 392 -19.71 -18.28 17.09
C ALA A 392 -18.75 -18.47 18.26
N LEU A 393 -18.40 -17.36 18.89
CA LEU A 393 -17.79 -17.36 20.21
C LEU A 393 -18.81 -17.73 21.29
N ALA A 394 -18.36 -18.48 22.29
CA ALA A 394 -19.12 -18.68 23.53
C ALA A 394 -19.01 -17.43 24.43
N ASP A 395 -20.09 -17.13 25.15
CA ASP A 395 -20.32 -15.99 26.07
C ASP A 395 -19.59 -14.69 25.71
N PRO A 396 -20.24 -13.78 24.97
CA PRO A 396 -19.61 -12.51 24.61
C PRO A 396 -19.32 -11.66 25.86
N VAL A 397 -18.20 -10.95 25.82
CA VAL A 397 -17.69 -10.19 26.96
C VAL A 397 -17.88 -8.70 26.71
N ALA A 398 -18.74 -8.07 27.51
CA ALA A 398 -18.93 -6.62 27.45
C ALA A 398 -17.70 -5.86 28.00
N PRO A 399 -17.18 -4.86 27.26
CA PRO A 399 -16.15 -3.93 27.73
C PRO A 399 -16.51 -3.25 29.06
N LYS A 400 -15.52 -3.01 29.93
CA LYS A 400 -15.72 -2.27 31.20
C LYS A 400 -15.58 -0.77 31.02
N ARG A 401 -14.90 -0.32 29.97
CA ARG A 401 -14.66 1.09 29.65
C ARG A 401 -15.34 1.48 28.33
N PRO A 402 -15.71 2.77 28.16
CA PRO A 402 -16.17 3.28 26.88
C PRO A 402 -15.15 3.00 25.77
N ILE A 403 -15.65 2.82 24.55
CA ILE A 403 -14.83 2.66 23.34
C ILE A 403 -14.99 3.94 22.51
N ASP A 404 -13.86 4.53 22.12
CA ASP A 404 -13.78 5.61 21.14
C ASP A 404 -13.52 5.04 19.73
N GLY A 405 -14.22 5.58 18.73
CA GLY A 405 -14.25 5.10 17.36
C GLY A 405 -15.46 4.20 17.02
N HIS A 406 -15.52 3.77 15.76
CA HIS A 406 -16.60 2.90 15.23
C HIS A 406 -16.09 1.48 15.01
N ALA A 407 -16.81 0.49 15.56
CA ALA A 407 -16.54 -0.91 15.28
C ALA A 407 -16.84 -1.21 13.80
N ARG A 408 -15.96 -1.97 13.16
CA ARG A 408 -16.15 -2.49 11.81
C ARG A 408 -15.88 -3.98 11.81
N HIS A 409 -16.74 -4.70 11.12
CA HIS A 409 -16.64 -6.14 10.97
C HIS A 409 -16.67 -6.46 9.49
N SER A 410 -15.48 -6.72 8.97
CA SER A 410 -15.24 -7.19 7.62
C SER A 410 -14.63 -8.59 7.67
N LEU A 411 -14.52 -9.21 6.50
CA LEU A 411 -14.09 -10.59 6.30
C LEU A 411 -13.09 -10.64 5.15
N SER A 412 -12.29 -11.70 5.11
CA SER A 412 -11.41 -11.98 3.97
C SER A 412 -11.71 -13.36 3.42
N VAL A 413 -11.76 -13.49 2.09
CA VAL A 413 -11.91 -14.78 1.41
C VAL A 413 -10.74 -14.98 0.46
N TYR A 414 -10.14 -16.17 0.49
CA TYR A 414 -9.20 -16.61 -0.53
C TYR A 414 -9.46 -18.07 -0.87
N GLY A 415 -9.78 -18.36 -2.14
CA GLY A 415 -10.25 -19.68 -2.56
C GLY A 415 -11.44 -20.13 -1.71
N ASP A 416 -11.34 -21.32 -1.13
CA ASP A 416 -12.37 -21.92 -0.27
C ASP A 416 -12.16 -21.65 1.23
N ARG A 417 -11.33 -20.65 1.58
CA ARG A 417 -11.08 -20.23 2.96
C ARG A 417 -11.68 -18.87 3.24
N LEU A 418 -12.45 -18.78 4.32
CA LEU A 418 -12.92 -17.53 4.91
C LEU A 418 -12.15 -17.25 6.20
N TYR A 419 -11.70 -16.02 6.38
CA TYR A 419 -11.02 -15.56 7.57
C TYR A 419 -11.79 -14.41 8.23
N ALA A 420 -11.89 -14.45 9.55
CA ALA A 420 -12.60 -13.45 10.33
C ALA A 420 -11.83 -13.09 11.61
N ARG A 421 -11.78 -11.79 11.93
CA ARG A 421 -11.40 -11.29 13.26
C ARG A 421 -12.65 -11.28 14.13
N LEU A 422 -12.62 -12.03 15.23
CA LEU A 422 -13.72 -12.11 16.20
C LEU A 422 -13.27 -11.64 17.59
N GLY A 423 -14.26 -11.39 18.45
CA GLY A 423 -14.08 -10.85 19.79
C GLY A 423 -14.45 -9.38 19.89
N THR A 424 -14.01 -8.73 20.97
CA THR A 424 -14.30 -7.32 21.24
C THR A 424 -13.70 -6.43 20.15
N SER A 425 -14.36 -5.32 19.81
CA SER A 425 -13.87 -4.34 18.82
C SER A 425 -12.66 -3.52 19.31
N ILE A 426 -12.32 -3.63 20.60
CA ILE A 426 -11.17 -2.99 21.24
C ILE A 426 -9.88 -3.41 20.54
N THR A 427 -9.20 -2.47 19.90
CA THR A 427 -7.85 -2.66 19.37
C THR A 427 -6.81 -2.01 20.28
N GLY A 428 -7.10 -0.80 20.77
CA GLY A 428 -6.32 -0.09 21.78
C GLY A 428 -6.95 -0.20 23.18
N LYS A 429 -6.36 -1.02 24.05
CA LYS A 429 -6.83 -1.27 25.41
C LYS A 429 -6.46 -0.14 26.37
N ALA A 430 -7.43 0.38 27.13
CA ALA A 430 -7.18 1.29 28.26
C ALA A 430 -6.42 0.58 29.40
N LYS A 431 -5.62 1.32 30.18
CA LYS A 431 -4.79 0.74 31.27
C LYS A 431 -5.53 -0.20 32.24
N GLN A 432 -6.79 0.09 32.56
CA GLN A 432 -7.60 -0.68 33.52
C GLN A 432 -8.63 -1.60 32.86
N GLU A 433 -8.63 -1.71 31.52
CA GLU A 433 -9.51 -2.65 30.84
C GLU A 433 -8.98 -4.09 30.99
N THR A 434 -9.91 -4.99 31.32
CA THR A 434 -9.65 -6.41 31.57
C THR A 434 -10.61 -7.31 30.80
N ASN A 435 -11.67 -6.75 30.23
CA ASN A 435 -12.68 -7.39 29.40
C ASN A 435 -12.40 -7.06 27.93
N ALA A 436 -11.34 -7.63 27.39
CA ALA A 436 -10.99 -7.55 25.98
C ALA A 436 -10.45 -8.90 25.51
N HIS A 437 -10.92 -9.33 24.36
CA HIS A 437 -10.49 -10.57 23.71
C HIS A 437 -10.52 -10.37 22.20
N SER A 438 -9.56 -10.96 21.51
CA SER A 438 -9.41 -10.87 20.06
C SER A 438 -8.88 -12.20 19.56
N GLU A 439 -9.48 -12.69 18.48
CA GLU A 439 -9.08 -13.92 17.84
C GLU A 439 -9.21 -13.83 16.33
N LEU A 440 -8.48 -14.72 15.67
CA LEU A 440 -8.58 -14.94 14.25
C LEU A 440 -9.04 -16.37 14.00
N VAL A 441 -10.05 -16.54 13.15
CA VAL A 441 -10.57 -17.85 12.76
C VAL A 441 -10.42 -18.07 11.26
N GLY A 442 -10.10 -19.30 10.87
CA GLY A 442 -10.12 -19.78 9.51
C GLY A 442 -11.20 -20.84 9.33
N LEU A 443 -12.15 -20.59 8.42
CA LEU A 443 -13.25 -21.48 8.11
C LEU A 443 -13.09 -22.05 6.69
N ASP A 444 -13.41 -23.32 6.53
CA ASP A 444 -13.53 -23.96 5.22
C ASP A 444 -14.93 -23.74 4.69
N VAL A 445 -15.07 -22.88 3.67
CA VAL A 445 -16.35 -22.48 3.09
C VAL A 445 -16.65 -23.14 1.75
N GLY A 446 -15.76 -24.03 1.29
CA GLY A 446 -15.99 -24.91 0.16
C GLY A 446 -16.67 -26.19 0.62
N ASP A 447 -15.97 -27.32 0.48
CA ASP A 447 -16.48 -28.64 0.86
C ASP A 447 -16.72 -28.79 2.38
N GLY A 448 -16.06 -27.97 3.19
CA GLY A 448 -16.20 -27.99 4.65
C GLY A 448 -17.41 -27.25 5.19
N GLU A 449 -18.20 -26.55 4.36
CA GLU A 449 -19.48 -25.93 4.71
C GLU A 449 -19.46 -25.07 5.99
N GLY A 450 -18.43 -24.24 6.15
CA GLY A 450 -18.25 -23.33 7.29
C GLY A 450 -17.51 -23.94 8.48
N LYS A 451 -17.00 -25.17 8.35
CA LYS A 451 -16.25 -25.84 9.43
C LYS A 451 -15.02 -25.03 9.84
N LEU A 452 -14.83 -24.90 11.16
CA LEU A 452 -13.62 -24.34 11.74
C LEU A 452 -12.40 -25.21 11.41
N VAL A 453 -11.43 -24.61 10.72
CA VAL A 453 -10.15 -25.24 10.36
C VAL A 453 -9.15 -25.02 11.50
N TRP A 454 -9.03 -23.76 11.92
CA TRP A 454 -8.15 -23.34 12.98
C TRP A 454 -8.65 -22.04 13.61
N ARG A 455 -8.13 -21.76 14.81
CA ARG A 455 -8.38 -20.57 15.60
C ARG A 455 -7.06 -20.13 16.23
N ILE A 456 -6.81 -18.82 16.26
CA ILE A 456 -5.66 -18.20 16.92
C ILE A 456 -6.21 -17.21 17.94
N ASP A 457 -6.05 -17.52 19.23
CA ASP A 457 -6.30 -16.53 20.29
C ASP A 457 -5.09 -15.58 20.36
N ALA A 458 -5.34 -14.28 20.35
CA ALA A 458 -4.25 -13.29 20.36
C ALA A 458 -3.35 -13.39 21.61
N LYS A 459 -3.82 -13.99 22.70
CA LYS A 459 -3.00 -14.26 23.90
C LYS A 459 -1.96 -15.36 23.71
N GLU A 460 -2.14 -16.21 22.70
CA GLU A 460 -1.25 -17.34 22.39
C GLU A 460 -0.12 -16.96 21.42
N ILE A 461 -0.14 -15.73 20.90
CA ILE A 461 0.93 -15.18 20.07
C ILE A 461 2.11 -14.78 20.96
N ASP A 462 3.29 -15.32 20.67
CA ASP A 462 4.53 -15.12 21.42
C ASP A 462 4.34 -15.29 22.94
N PRO A 463 3.96 -16.50 23.41
CA PRO A 463 3.67 -16.74 24.83
C PRO A 463 4.91 -16.63 25.72
N GLN A 464 6.11 -16.61 25.11
CA GLN A 464 7.38 -16.42 25.80
C GLN A 464 7.68 -14.96 26.13
N ASP A 465 6.98 -14.01 25.49
CA ASP A 465 7.14 -12.59 25.77
C ASP A 465 6.58 -12.27 27.18
N PRO A 466 7.38 -11.69 28.09
CA PRO A 466 6.94 -11.36 29.44
C PRO A 466 5.71 -10.44 29.49
N LEU A 467 5.47 -9.66 28.45
CA LEU A 467 4.31 -8.75 28.37
C LEU A 467 3.02 -9.46 27.96
N SER A 468 3.06 -10.66 27.36
CA SER A 468 1.87 -11.33 26.81
C SER A 468 0.81 -11.64 27.86
N VAL A 469 1.19 -11.84 29.13
CA VAL A 469 0.24 -12.08 30.23
C VAL A 469 -0.49 -10.80 30.65
N ALA A 470 0.20 -9.66 30.70
CA ALA A 470 -0.37 -8.39 31.17
C ALA A 470 -1.04 -7.59 30.04
N SER A 471 -0.52 -7.72 28.83
CA SER A 471 -0.96 -7.05 27.62
C SER A 471 -0.80 -7.99 26.43
N PRO A 472 -1.73 -8.94 26.23
CA PRO A 472 -1.73 -9.78 25.04
C PRO A 472 -1.84 -8.93 23.76
N TRP A 473 -1.51 -9.53 22.63
CA TRP A 473 -1.77 -8.92 21.33
C TRP A 473 -3.27 -8.75 21.08
N CYS A 474 -3.62 -7.89 20.15
CA CYS A 474 -4.94 -7.77 19.56
C CYS A 474 -4.80 -7.69 18.03
N PHE A 475 -5.71 -8.33 17.30
CA PHE A 475 -5.82 -8.19 15.85
C PHE A 475 -6.57 -6.90 15.48
N GLU A 476 -6.02 -6.10 14.57
CA GLU A 476 -6.63 -4.84 14.10
C GLU A 476 -7.87 -5.06 13.23
N GLY A 477 -7.89 -6.12 12.44
CA GLY A 477 -8.92 -6.34 11.43
C GLY A 477 -8.82 -7.71 10.79
N PRO A 478 -9.61 -7.98 9.74
CA PRO A 478 -9.48 -9.21 8.98
C PRO A 478 -8.10 -9.28 8.30
N PRO A 479 -7.57 -10.50 8.08
CA PRO A 479 -6.23 -10.65 7.54
C PRO A 479 -6.23 -10.51 6.01
N ALA A 480 -5.11 -10.10 5.43
CA ALA A 480 -4.85 -10.36 4.02
C ALA A 480 -4.38 -11.82 3.88
N ALA A 481 -4.89 -12.56 2.90
CA ALA A 481 -4.57 -13.97 2.75
C ALA A 481 -4.28 -14.38 1.31
N ASP A 482 -3.38 -15.35 1.15
CA ASP A 482 -3.14 -16.11 -0.07
C ASP A 482 -3.21 -17.62 0.23
N SER A 483 -2.93 -18.46 -0.76
CA SER A 483 -2.98 -19.92 -0.61
C SER A 483 -2.06 -20.51 0.47
N GLN A 484 -1.07 -19.76 0.95
CA GLN A 484 -0.03 -20.23 1.87
C GLN A 484 0.07 -19.41 3.15
N ARG A 485 -0.37 -18.15 3.13
CA ARG A 485 -0.12 -17.18 4.19
C ARG A 485 -1.37 -16.40 4.56
N VAL A 486 -1.45 -16.08 5.84
CA VAL A 486 -2.42 -15.16 6.43
C VAL A 486 -1.63 -14.07 7.14
N LEU A 487 -1.72 -12.84 6.66
CA LEU A 487 -1.04 -11.68 7.20
C LEU A 487 -2.02 -10.77 7.92
N VAL A 488 -1.65 -10.25 9.10
CA VAL A 488 -2.52 -9.41 9.91
C VAL A 488 -1.72 -8.40 10.72
N VAL A 489 -2.29 -7.21 10.94
CA VAL A 489 -1.72 -6.21 11.84
C VAL A 489 -2.08 -6.57 13.28
N LEU A 490 -1.07 -6.54 14.15
CA LEU A 490 -1.21 -6.75 15.58
C LEU A 490 -0.94 -5.45 16.33
N ARG A 491 -1.74 -5.18 17.36
CA ARG A 491 -1.49 -4.10 18.33
C ARG A 491 -1.29 -4.68 19.71
N ARG A 492 -0.32 -4.11 20.44
CA ARG A 492 -0.19 -4.27 21.90
C ARG A 492 -0.22 -2.89 22.52
N SER A 493 -1.14 -2.64 23.45
CA SER A 493 -1.40 -1.29 23.96
C SER A 493 -0.52 -0.87 25.14
N LEU A 494 0.04 -1.82 25.90
CA LEU A 494 0.81 -1.54 27.12
C LEU A 494 2.20 -2.23 27.08
N PRO A 495 3.24 -1.61 27.70
CA PRO A 495 3.22 -0.34 28.44
C PRO A 495 3.17 0.91 27.55
N GLN A 496 3.55 0.75 26.29
CA GLN A 496 3.37 1.71 25.21
C GLN A 496 2.74 0.98 24.04
N GLU A 497 2.03 1.71 23.19
CA GLU A 497 1.40 1.12 22.04
C GLU A 497 2.44 0.73 20.98
N GLN A 498 2.45 -0.55 20.63
CA GLN A 498 3.32 -1.17 19.64
C GLN A 498 2.48 -1.78 18.53
N LEU A 499 2.87 -1.52 17.29
CA LEU A 499 2.31 -2.18 16.12
C LEU A 499 3.29 -3.20 15.56
N ASN A 500 2.75 -4.35 15.20
CA ASN A 500 3.44 -5.42 14.49
C ASN A 500 2.61 -5.85 13.28
N VAL A 501 3.27 -6.53 12.34
CA VAL A 501 2.60 -7.37 11.34
C VAL A 501 3.03 -8.80 11.58
N ALA A 502 2.08 -9.72 11.62
CA ALA A 502 2.34 -11.14 11.75
C ALA A 502 1.91 -11.90 10.50
N CYS A 503 2.61 -12.99 10.20
CA CYS A 503 2.28 -13.92 9.14
C CYS A 503 2.14 -15.33 9.72
N PHE A 504 1.04 -15.97 9.38
CA PHE A 504 0.71 -17.33 9.75
C PHE A 504 0.64 -18.20 8.49
N ASP A 505 0.95 -19.48 8.65
CA ASP A 505 0.69 -20.50 7.65
C ASP A 505 -0.83 -20.68 7.49
N ALA A 506 -1.33 -20.55 6.26
CA ALA A 506 -2.77 -20.50 5.98
C ALA A 506 -3.54 -21.78 6.34
N ASP A 507 -2.86 -22.93 6.33
CA ASP A 507 -3.47 -24.23 6.62
C ASP A 507 -3.34 -24.63 8.10
N THR A 508 -2.19 -24.33 8.71
CA THR A 508 -1.87 -24.81 10.06
C THR A 508 -1.99 -23.76 11.15
N ALA A 509 -2.22 -22.48 10.80
CA ALA A 509 -2.19 -21.35 11.72
C ALA A 509 -0.86 -21.15 12.47
N ARG A 510 0.22 -21.82 12.04
CA ARG A 510 1.53 -21.68 12.67
C ARG A 510 2.09 -20.29 12.35
N LEU A 511 2.51 -19.56 13.38
CA LEU A 511 3.25 -18.31 13.23
C LEU A 511 4.54 -18.55 12.44
N ILE A 512 4.70 -17.88 11.30
CA ILE A 512 5.90 -17.91 10.45
C ILE A 512 6.86 -16.82 10.90
N TRP A 513 6.36 -15.59 11.05
CA TRP A 513 7.12 -14.45 11.57
C TRP A 513 6.19 -13.41 12.20
N ASN A 514 6.72 -12.64 13.15
CA ASN A 514 6.07 -11.49 13.78
C ASN A 514 7.03 -10.28 13.73
N ARG A 515 6.75 -9.30 12.86
CA ARG A 515 7.62 -8.14 12.63
C ARG A 515 7.10 -6.92 13.36
N LYS A 516 7.95 -6.34 14.22
CA LYS A 516 7.71 -5.02 14.80
C LYS A 516 7.78 -3.92 13.73
N VAL A 517 6.72 -3.13 13.62
CA VAL A 517 6.62 -1.95 12.75
C VAL A 517 7.15 -0.72 13.48
N GLY A 518 6.68 -0.49 14.72
CA GLY A 518 7.11 0.65 15.53
C GLY A 518 6.37 0.75 16.85
N ILE A 519 6.78 1.73 17.67
CA ILE A 519 6.12 2.09 18.94
C ILE A 519 5.65 3.53 18.83
N THR A 520 4.40 3.81 19.13
CA THR A 520 3.89 5.18 19.11
C THR A 520 4.48 6.01 20.25
N VAL A 521 4.77 7.27 19.99
CA VAL A 521 5.24 8.21 21.02
C VAL A 521 4.10 8.66 21.95
N ALA A 522 2.87 8.64 21.45
CA ALA A 522 1.67 8.93 22.23
C ALA A 522 1.55 7.98 23.44
N SER A 523 1.11 8.54 24.59
CA SER A 523 0.88 7.76 25.79
C SER A 523 -0.42 6.96 25.70
N THR A 524 -0.42 5.73 26.21
CA THR A 524 -1.63 4.90 26.28
C THR A 524 -2.69 5.55 27.18
N GLU A 525 -3.91 5.62 26.67
CA GLU A 525 -5.08 6.17 27.38
C GLU A 525 -5.40 5.41 28.68
N GLU A 526 -5.82 6.16 29.70
CA GLU A 526 -6.10 5.60 31.03
C GLU A 526 -7.54 5.10 31.19
N ALA A 527 -8.50 5.77 30.55
CA ALA A 527 -9.93 5.64 30.88
C ALA A 527 -10.82 5.16 29.72
N VAL A 528 -10.35 5.23 28.48
CA VAL A 528 -11.15 4.99 27.27
C VAL A 528 -10.39 4.00 26.38
N ASN A 529 -11.09 2.95 25.94
CA ASN A 529 -10.61 2.03 24.92
C ASN A 529 -10.70 2.71 23.56
N SER A 530 -9.93 2.24 22.58
CA SER A 530 -10.09 2.67 21.19
C SER A 530 -10.31 1.49 20.26
N THR A 531 -11.05 1.74 19.19
CA THR A 531 -11.18 0.84 18.05
C THR A 531 -10.60 1.50 16.80
N SER A 532 -9.90 0.71 16.01
CA SER A 532 -9.25 1.05 14.75
C SER A 532 -9.33 -0.15 13.82
N HIS A 533 -9.06 0.07 12.53
CA HIS A 533 -9.18 -0.96 11.49
C HIS A 533 -8.01 -0.83 10.51
N LEU A 534 -6.80 -1.14 10.99
CA LEU A 534 -5.61 -1.14 10.14
C LEU A 534 -5.58 -2.42 9.30
N GLU A 535 -5.86 -2.30 8.01
CA GLU A 535 -5.81 -3.40 7.05
C GLU A 535 -4.52 -3.40 6.23
N LEU A 536 -4.08 -4.59 5.86
CA LEU A 536 -2.93 -4.78 4.97
C LEU A 536 -3.36 -4.75 3.52
N THR A 537 -2.59 -4.07 2.70
CA THR A 537 -2.66 -4.19 1.24
C THR A 537 -1.52 -5.06 0.79
N VAL A 538 -1.82 -6.25 0.26
CA VAL A 538 -0.81 -7.15 -0.29
C VAL A 538 -0.85 -7.01 -1.80
N ALA A 539 0.29 -6.62 -2.38
CA ALA A 539 0.49 -6.59 -3.81
C ALA A 539 1.90 -7.08 -4.12
N GLU A 540 2.00 -7.91 -5.16
CA GLU A 540 3.23 -8.61 -5.50
C GLU A 540 3.75 -9.42 -4.30
N ASP A 541 5.04 -9.31 -3.96
CA ASP A 541 5.64 -9.90 -2.76
C ASP A 541 5.80 -8.88 -1.61
N THR A 542 4.89 -7.90 -1.50
CA THR A 542 4.94 -6.85 -0.46
C THR A 542 3.58 -6.66 0.23
N ALA A 543 3.60 -6.53 1.55
CA ALA A 543 2.49 -6.05 2.35
C ALA A 543 2.73 -4.57 2.73
N PHE A 544 1.73 -3.74 2.49
CA PHE A 544 1.74 -2.31 2.82
C PHE A 544 0.78 -2.04 3.98
N VAL A 545 1.21 -1.20 4.91
CA VAL A 545 0.40 -0.76 6.06
C VAL A 545 0.58 0.74 6.29
N SER A 546 -0.55 1.45 6.43
CA SER A 546 -0.59 2.78 7.05
C SER A 546 -0.81 2.56 8.55
N THR A 547 0.01 3.16 9.41
CA THR A 547 -0.15 2.98 10.86
C THR A 547 -1.19 3.91 11.48
N ASP A 548 -1.63 4.92 10.73
CA ASP A 548 -2.40 6.07 11.23
C ASP A 548 -1.77 6.70 12.48
N ALA A 549 -0.44 6.61 12.55
CA ALA A 549 0.42 7.15 13.60
C ALA A 549 1.74 7.64 12.98
N GLY A 550 1.64 8.39 11.87
CA GLY A 550 2.75 9.06 11.22
C GLY A 550 3.71 8.17 10.43
N THR A 551 3.38 6.90 10.14
CA THR A 551 4.28 5.99 9.39
C THR A 551 3.53 5.12 8.38
N ILE A 552 4.13 4.91 7.21
CA ILE A 552 3.73 3.95 6.20
C ILE A 552 4.88 2.96 6.01
N VAL A 553 4.60 1.65 5.99
CA VAL A 553 5.64 0.63 5.91
C VAL A 553 5.33 -0.39 4.82
N ALA A 554 6.37 -0.75 4.07
CA ALA A 554 6.37 -1.88 3.15
C ALA A 554 7.17 -3.04 3.75
N ILE A 555 6.55 -4.21 3.80
CA ILE A 555 7.09 -5.42 4.43
C ILE A 555 7.10 -6.55 3.43
N ASP A 556 8.20 -7.27 3.35
CA ASP A 556 8.27 -8.47 2.55
C ASP A 556 7.39 -9.58 3.14
N VAL A 557 6.49 -10.14 2.34
CA VAL A 557 5.51 -11.13 2.82
C VAL A 557 6.13 -12.49 3.18
N HIS A 558 7.39 -12.78 2.82
CA HIS A 558 7.99 -14.10 3.03
C HIS A 558 8.77 -14.20 4.34
N ASP A 559 9.55 -13.18 4.68
CA ASP A 559 10.41 -13.16 5.87
C ASP A 559 10.09 -12.03 6.85
N GLY A 560 9.10 -11.20 6.51
CA GLY A 560 8.69 -10.06 7.31
C GLY A 560 9.72 -8.94 7.32
N ALA A 561 10.75 -8.95 6.48
CA ALA A 561 11.75 -7.87 6.45
C ALA A 561 11.10 -6.57 5.98
N ILE A 562 11.35 -5.47 6.70
CA ILE A 562 10.90 -4.15 6.26
C ILE A 562 11.72 -3.76 5.02
N ARG A 563 11.06 -3.48 3.90
CA ARG A 563 11.71 -2.98 2.67
C ARG A 563 12.04 -1.50 2.82
N TRP A 564 11.03 -0.72 3.18
CA TRP A 564 11.14 0.71 3.45
C TRP A 564 10.05 1.15 4.43
N ALA A 565 10.32 2.25 5.12
CA ALA A 565 9.35 2.96 5.93
C ALA A 565 9.38 4.45 5.58
N ARG A 566 8.22 5.09 5.61
CA ARG A 566 8.06 6.50 5.30
C ARG A 566 7.26 7.19 6.40
N THR A 567 7.82 8.24 6.98
CA THR A 567 7.14 9.01 8.02
C THR A 567 6.49 10.26 7.45
N TYR A 568 5.41 10.69 8.08
CA TYR A 568 4.64 11.87 7.71
C TYR A 568 4.17 12.61 8.96
N VAL A 569 3.77 13.88 8.78
CA VAL A 569 3.27 14.72 9.88
C VAL A 569 1.91 14.21 10.32
N SER A 570 1.80 13.91 11.61
CA SER A 570 0.64 13.25 12.23
C SER A 570 0.08 14.10 13.36
N ASP A 571 -1.25 14.19 13.40
CA ASP A 571 -1.98 14.81 14.50
C ASP A 571 -2.01 13.92 15.75
N ALA A 572 -1.64 12.64 15.64
CA ALA A 572 -1.66 11.67 16.74
C ALA A 572 -0.72 12.05 17.91
N VAL A 573 0.32 12.86 17.65
CA VAL A 573 1.23 13.39 18.68
C VAL A 573 0.52 14.40 19.60
N ASN A 574 -0.50 15.09 19.07
CA ASN A 574 -1.15 16.23 19.72
C ASN A 574 -2.58 15.94 20.19
N SER A 575 -3.25 14.93 19.63
CA SER A 575 -4.67 14.67 19.92
C SER A 575 -4.86 13.86 21.20
N SER A 576 -5.16 14.54 22.30
CA SER A 576 -5.37 13.90 23.60
C SER A 576 -6.84 13.66 23.99
N ARG A 577 -7.87 13.88 23.15
CA ARG A 577 -9.28 13.51 23.50
C ARG A 577 -10.44 13.82 22.53
N ASP A 578 -10.25 14.38 21.35
CA ASP A 578 -11.42 14.79 20.53
C ASP A 578 -11.14 14.60 19.03
N GLY A 579 -11.88 13.70 18.36
CA GLY A 579 -11.96 13.64 16.90
C GLY A 579 -10.95 12.76 16.15
N ARG A 580 -10.66 11.52 16.60
CA ARG A 580 -10.08 10.51 15.68
C ARG A 580 -10.95 10.44 14.43
N ARG A 581 -10.36 10.56 13.25
CA ARG A 581 -11.13 10.59 12.01
C ARG A 581 -11.75 9.23 11.77
N GLU A 582 -13.07 9.22 11.66
CA GLU A 582 -13.83 8.04 11.30
C GLU A 582 -13.62 7.76 9.81
N GLY A 583 -13.05 6.60 9.49
CA GLY A 583 -12.89 6.21 8.10
C GLY A 583 -12.21 4.85 7.95
N HIS A 584 -12.24 4.32 6.74
CA HIS A 584 -11.54 3.11 6.32
C HIS A 584 -10.74 3.45 5.06
N THR A 585 -9.45 3.66 5.24
CA THR A 585 -8.51 4.11 4.20
C THR A 585 -7.31 3.18 4.09
N PRO A 586 -7.53 1.88 3.79
CA PRO A 586 -6.40 1.00 3.50
C PRO A 586 -5.59 1.60 2.34
N PRO A 587 -4.25 1.43 2.34
CA PRO A 587 -3.45 1.79 1.19
C PRO A 587 -4.04 1.17 -0.09
N ILE A 588 -4.01 1.87 -1.23
CA ILE A 588 -4.43 1.29 -2.51
C ILE A 588 -3.21 1.16 -3.39
N TYR A 589 -2.87 -0.09 -3.72
CA TYR A 589 -1.85 -0.37 -4.73
C TYR A 589 -2.50 -0.35 -6.12
N HIS A 590 -1.90 0.39 -7.04
CA HIS A 590 -2.24 0.36 -8.45
C HIS A 590 -0.99 0.68 -9.27
N ASP A 591 -0.57 -0.27 -10.11
CA ASP A 591 0.52 -0.11 -11.08
C ASP A 591 1.85 0.39 -10.49
N GLY A 592 2.40 -0.33 -9.51
CA GLY A 592 3.66 0.04 -8.87
C GLY A 592 3.58 1.31 -8.01
N VAL A 593 2.39 1.90 -7.84
CA VAL A 593 2.16 3.08 -7.00
C VAL A 593 1.20 2.74 -5.88
N LEU A 594 1.56 3.17 -4.67
CA LEU A 594 0.77 3.08 -3.47
C LEU A 594 0.13 4.45 -3.17
N TYR A 595 -1.19 4.51 -3.17
CA TYR A 595 -1.97 5.67 -2.77
C TYR A 595 -2.40 5.53 -1.32
N VAL A 596 -2.09 6.52 -0.48
CA VAL A 596 -2.33 6.46 0.96
C VAL A 596 -2.98 7.75 1.47
N ALA A 597 -4.04 7.60 2.26
CA ALA A 597 -4.76 8.67 2.93
C ALA A 597 -4.92 8.34 4.43
N PRO A 598 -3.87 8.53 5.25
CA PRO A 598 -3.93 8.15 6.67
C PRO A 598 -4.96 8.96 7.45
N LEU A 599 -5.58 8.35 8.48
CA LEU A 599 -6.68 8.96 9.25
C LEU A 599 -6.23 9.96 10.32
N ASP A 600 -4.92 10.08 10.55
CA ASP A 600 -4.30 11.00 11.51
C ASP A 600 -3.77 12.28 10.85
N THR A 601 -4.13 12.56 9.60
CA THR A 601 -3.71 13.74 8.84
C THR A 601 -4.66 14.06 7.67
N ASP A 602 -4.54 15.25 7.07
CA ASP A 602 -5.24 15.63 5.83
C ASP A 602 -4.45 15.26 4.56
N LEU A 603 -3.36 14.51 4.68
CA LEU A 603 -2.51 14.19 3.54
C LEU A 603 -3.11 13.08 2.66
N LEU A 604 -3.09 13.33 1.36
CA LEU A 604 -3.18 12.29 0.32
C LEU A 604 -1.81 12.19 -0.36
N MET A 605 -1.30 10.98 -0.48
CA MET A 605 0.06 10.71 -0.98
C MET A 605 0.05 9.63 -2.05
N ALA A 606 0.96 9.74 -3.01
CA ALA A 606 1.37 8.66 -3.89
C ALA A 606 2.85 8.32 -3.67
N ILE A 607 3.12 7.05 -3.46
CA ILE A 607 4.44 6.53 -3.14
C ILE A 607 4.76 5.41 -4.12
N HIS A 608 5.94 5.43 -4.73
CA HIS A 608 6.43 4.32 -5.53
C HIS A 608 6.58 3.08 -4.65
N ALA A 609 5.80 2.04 -4.93
CA ALA A 609 5.56 0.91 -4.04
C ALA A 609 6.85 0.13 -3.70
N GLU A 610 7.76 -0.03 -4.66
CA GLU A 610 8.97 -0.82 -4.44
C GLU A 610 10.06 -0.03 -3.67
N SER A 611 10.12 1.30 -3.79
CA SER A 611 11.23 2.09 -3.24
C SER A 611 10.87 2.94 -2.02
N GLY A 612 9.59 3.29 -1.85
CA GLY A 612 9.17 4.28 -0.87
C GLY A 612 9.40 5.73 -1.32
N LEU A 613 9.77 5.95 -2.59
CA LEU A 613 9.91 7.29 -3.16
C LEU A 613 8.54 7.97 -3.19
N LEU A 614 8.41 9.14 -2.56
CA LEU A 614 7.20 9.95 -2.65
C LEU A 614 7.14 10.62 -4.01
N LEU A 615 6.10 10.28 -4.77
CA LEU A 615 5.81 10.85 -6.07
C LEU A 615 5.08 12.18 -5.92
N TRP A 616 4.08 12.25 -5.04
CA TRP A 616 3.45 13.51 -4.70
C TRP A 616 2.73 13.41 -3.36
N GLN A 617 2.48 14.58 -2.77
CA GLN A 617 1.80 14.76 -1.51
C GLN A 617 0.95 16.03 -1.59
N HIS A 618 -0.31 15.95 -1.17
CA HIS A 618 -1.19 17.12 -1.05
C HIS A 618 -1.91 17.12 0.29
N GLN A 619 -2.07 18.30 0.88
CA GLN A 619 -3.11 18.49 1.88
C GLN A 619 -4.46 18.52 1.15
N TRP A 620 -5.35 17.64 1.57
CA TRP A 620 -6.69 17.52 1.01
C TRP A 620 -7.66 18.46 1.73
N PRO A 621 -8.56 19.14 1.00
CA PRO A 621 -9.45 20.13 1.60
C PRO A 621 -10.62 19.53 2.42
N ASP A 622 -10.89 18.24 2.27
CA ASP A 622 -11.95 17.51 2.97
C ASP A 622 -11.34 16.26 3.63
N PRO A 623 -11.66 15.96 4.90
CA PRO A 623 -11.18 14.74 5.54
C PRO A 623 -11.58 13.51 4.73
N ILE A 624 -10.58 12.79 4.22
CA ILE A 624 -10.80 11.55 3.49
C ILE A 624 -11.19 10.48 4.50
N ARG A 625 -12.41 9.96 4.36
CA ARG A 625 -12.94 8.89 5.21
C ARG A 625 -12.86 7.52 4.52
N TYR A 626 -12.88 7.47 3.20
CA TYR A 626 -12.73 6.23 2.45
C TYR A 626 -11.91 6.43 1.18
N VAL A 627 -11.07 5.45 0.86
CA VAL A 627 -10.49 5.31 -0.47
C VAL A 627 -11.23 4.17 -1.16
N LEU A 628 -11.97 4.47 -2.22
CA LEU A 628 -12.86 3.48 -2.87
C LEU A 628 -12.11 2.62 -3.90
N GLY A 629 -10.97 3.09 -4.39
CA GLY A 629 -10.12 2.39 -5.35
C GLY A 629 -9.79 3.27 -6.56
N VAL A 630 -9.18 2.64 -7.58
CA VAL A 630 -8.86 3.28 -8.85
C VAL A 630 -9.81 2.77 -9.93
N ALA A 631 -10.39 3.67 -10.71
CA ALA A 631 -11.22 3.35 -11.86
C ALA A 631 -10.96 4.36 -12.99
N LYS A 632 -10.85 3.88 -14.23
CA LYS A 632 -10.59 4.70 -15.44
C LYS A 632 -9.46 5.74 -15.20
N ASN A 633 -8.31 5.26 -14.73
CA ASN A 633 -7.14 6.07 -14.42
C ASN A 633 -7.38 7.23 -13.42
N THR A 634 -8.36 7.07 -12.53
CA THR A 634 -8.74 8.05 -11.50
C THR A 634 -8.85 7.37 -10.15
N LEU A 635 -8.14 7.90 -9.14
CA LEU A 635 -8.30 7.47 -7.75
C LEU A 635 -9.56 8.11 -7.18
N ILE A 636 -10.45 7.30 -6.62
CA ILE A 636 -11.71 7.76 -6.04
C ILE A 636 -11.58 7.80 -4.52
N VAL A 637 -11.73 9.01 -3.97
CA VAL A 637 -11.71 9.25 -2.52
C VAL A 637 -13.04 9.86 -2.07
N GLN A 638 -13.45 9.51 -0.86
CA GLN A 638 -14.73 9.90 -0.30
C GLN A 638 -14.53 10.45 1.12
N GLY A 639 -15.13 11.60 1.38
CA GLY A 639 -15.24 12.22 2.70
C GLY A 639 -16.68 12.65 2.95
N ARG A 640 -16.89 13.95 3.13
CA ARG A 640 -18.23 14.56 3.07
C ARG A 640 -18.74 14.60 1.64
N SER A 641 -17.83 14.77 0.69
CA SER A 641 -18.10 14.70 -0.74
C SER A 641 -17.27 13.61 -1.41
N LEU A 642 -17.66 13.25 -2.63
CA LEU A 642 -16.93 12.34 -3.49
C LEU A 642 -15.97 13.12 -4.39
N TRP A 643 -14.76 12.60 -4.58
CA TRP A 643 -13.71 13.23 -5.39
C TRP A 643 -13.02 12.22 -6.30
N GLY A 644 -12.71 12.65 -7.52
CA GLY A 644 -11.76 11.98 -8.41
C GLY A 644 -10.40 12.67 -8.38
N VAL A 645 -9.34 11.89 -8.28
CA VAL A 645 -7.95 12.35 -8.17
C VAL A 645 -7.12 11.75 -9.29
N THR A 646 -6.37 12.61 -9.97
CA THR A 646 -5.46 12.21 -11.05
C THR A 646 -4.28 11.45 -10.45
N LEU A 647 -4.03 10.24 -10.94
CA LEU A 647 -3.00 9.33 -10.39
C LEU A 647 -1.58 9.90 -10.39
N THR A 648 -1.22 10.66 -11.43
CA THR A 648 0.16 11.17 -11.63
C THR A 648 0.48 12.40 -10.81
N SER A 649 -0.51 13.26 -10.56
CA SER A 649 -0.28 14.57 -9.96
C SER A 649 -0.93 14.75 -8.59
N GLY A 650 -1.87 13.88 -8.22
CA GLY A 650 -2.67 14.02 -7.01
C GLY A 650 -3.65 15.19 -7.04
N LYS A 651 -3.84 15.86 -8.18
CA LYS A 651 -4.81 16.95 -8.32
C LYS A 651 -6.20 16.41 -8.64
N SER A 652 -7.23 17.20 -8.36
CA SER A 652 -8.61 16.86 -8.74
C SER A 652 -8.72 16.60 -10.25
N ALA A 653 -9.26 15.44 -10.62
CA ALA A 653 -9.51 15.04 -12.01
C ALA A 653 -10.80 15.66 -12.57
N TRP A 654 -11.75 16.05 -11.70
CA TRP A 654 -13.09 16.46 -12.11
C TRP A 654 -13.21 17.98 -12.30
N PRO A 655 -13.82 18.47 -13.40
CA PRO A 655 -13.93 19.91 -13.71
C PRO A 655 -14.65 20.74 -12.63
N HIS A 656 -15.58 20.13 -11.88
CA HIS A 656 -16.33 20.74 -10.78
C HIS A 656 -15.86 20.29 -9.39
N ARG A 657 -14.60 19.87 -9.29
CA ARG A 657 -13.86 19.44 -8.09
C ARG A 657 -14.46 18.26 -7.30
N ARG A 658 -15.76 18.24 -6.97
CA ARG A 658 -16.40 17.20 -6.14
C ARG A 658 -17.86 16.94 -6.53
N VAL A 659 -18.37 15.75 -6.19
CA VAL A 659 -19.80 15.41 -6.22
C VAL A 659 -20.32 15.38 -4.78
N GLY A 660 -21.42 16.09 -4.51
CA GLY A 660 -21.94 16.34 -3.17
C GLY A 660 -22.02 17.85 -2.87
N ASN A 661 -22.72 18.22 -1.80
CA ASN A 661 -22.87 19.60 -1.34
C ASN A 661 -22.33 19.77 0.09
N GLU A 662 -22.31 21.01 0.59
CA GLU A 662 -21.90 21.30 1.98
C GLU A 662 -23.03 21.11 2.99
N ASP A 663 -24.22 20.77 2.50
CA ASP A 663 -25.37 20.48 3.35
C ASP A 663 -25.14 19.14 4.06
N PRO A 664 -25.22 19.10 5.41
CA PRO A 664 -25.14 17.85 6.14
C PRO A 664 -26.11 16.77 5.66
N GLU A 665 -27.25 17.15 5.08
CA GLU A 665 -28.20 16.18 4.50
C GLU A 665 -27.70 15.52 3.22
N GLY A 666 -26.77 16.16 2.50
CA GLY A 666 -26.12 15.61 1.31
C GLY A 666 -24.77 14.94 1.59
N PHE A 667 -24.41 14.74 2.86
CA PHE A 667 -23.25 13.94 3.22
C PHE A 667 -23.49 12.46 2.93
N SER A 668 -22.39 11.75 2.66
CA SER A 668 -22.42 10.31 2.45
C SER A 668 -23.01 9.59 3.67
N ALA A 669 -24.00 8.74 3.45
CA ALA A 669 -24.61 7.90 4.48
C ALA A 669 -24.00 6.49 4.48
N GLY A 670 -22.66 6.41 4.53
CA GLY A 670 -21.89 5.16 4.47
C GLY A 670 -20.81 5.17 3.39
N ARG A 671 -20.16 4.03 3.19
CA ARG A 671 -19.09 3.83 2.19
C ARG A 671 -19.70 3.55 0.80
N GLY A 672 -19.24 4.25 -0.23
CA GLY A 672 -19.56 3.95 -1.63
C GLY A 672 -18.79 2.76 -2.19
N VAL A 673 -19.08 2.38 -3.43
CA VAL A 673 -18.41 1.24 -4.08
C VAL A 673 -18.22 1.47 -5.57
N LEU A 674 -17.17 0.88 -6.13
CA LEU A 674 -16.97 0.85 -7.57
C LEU A 674 -17.82 -0.26 -8.21
N ILE A 675 -18.57 0.11 -9.24
CA ILE A 675 -19.45 -0.78 -10.01
C ILE A 675 -19.17 -0.53 -11.50
N HIS A 676 -18.67 -1.54 -12.21
CA HIS A 676 -18.37 -1.47 -13.64
C HIS A 676 -17.50 -0.27 -14.07
N GLY A 677 -16.54 0.10 -13.22
CA GLY A 677 -15.63 1.21 -13.48
C GLY A 677 -16.22 2.60 -13.18
N ASP A 678 -17.42 2.69 -12.62
CA ASP A 678 -18.04 3.93 -12.13
C ASP A 678 -18.34 3.82 -10.63
N VAL A 679 -18.71 4.94 -10.00
CA VAL A 679 -18.91 5.01 -8.55
C VAL A 679 -20.40 4.99 -8.22
N CYS A 680 -20.81 4.08 -7.32
CA CYS A 680 -22.09 4.16 -6.63
C CYS A 680 -21.88 4.78 -5.26
N TRP A 681 -22.46 5.96 -5.04
CA TRP A 681 -22.25 6.76 -3.84
C TRP A 681 -23.55 6.91 -3.03
N PRO A 682 -23.58 6.49 -1.74
CA PRO A 682 -24.81 6.50 -0.94
C PRO A 682 -25.00 7.80 -0.18
N ASN A 683 -26.13 8.47 -0.42
CA ASN A 683 -26.65 9.53 0.44
C ASN A 683 -27.76 8.96 1.34
N ARG A 684 -28.27 9.78 2.27
CA ARG A 684 -29.31 9.34 3.20
C ARG A 684 -30.57 8.81 2.49
N ASP A 685 -30.96 9.44 1.38
CA ASP A 685 -32.23 9.18 0.70
C ASP A 685 -32.07 8.59 -0.71
N GLU A 686 -30.87 8.65 -1.29
CA GLU A 686 -30.59 8.25 -2.67
C GLU A 686 -29.25 7.52 -2.82
N LEU A 687 -29.12 6.70 -3.87
CA LEU A 687 -27.82 6.28 -4.41
C LEU A 687 -27.54 7.09 -5.67
N VAL A 688 -26.33 7.65 -5.75
CA VAL A 688 -25.88 8.47 -6.87
C VAL A 688 -24.84 7.69 -7.66
N MET A 689 -25.13 7.41 -8.93
CA MET A 689 -24.16 6.84 -9.86
C MET A 689 -23.36 7.95 -10.50
N VAL A 690 -22.04 7.87 -10.42
CA VAL A 690 -21.10 8.92 -10.86
C VAL A 690 -20.04 8.31 -11.77
N ALA A 691 -19.84 8.90 -12.94
CA ALA A 691 -18.76 8.52 -13.85
C ALA A 691 -17.40 8.78 -13.19
N SER A 692 -16.54 7.78 -13.12
CA SER A 692 -15.27 7.88 -12.39
C SER A 692 -14.26 8.85 -13.03
N ASP A 693 -14.27 8.96 -14.35
CA ASP A 693 -13.36 9.79 -15.15
C ASP A 693 -13.66 11.30 -15.08
N SER A 694 -14.95 11.65 -14.97
CA SER A 694 -15.44 13.01 -15.17
C SER A 694 -16.17 13.58 -13.96
N GLY A 695 -16.64 12.73 -13.05
CA GLY A 695 -17.50 13.12 -11.93
C GLY A 695 -18.93 13.43 -12.37
N GLN A 696 -19.31 13.13 -13.62
CA GLN A 696 -20.66 13.36 -14.10
C GLN A 696 -21.64 12.45 -13.36
N ILE A 697 -22.70 13.02 -12.78
CA ILE A 697 -23.81 12.24 -12.24
C ILE A 697 -24.53 11.57 -13.41
N LEU A 698 -24.45 10.25 -13.47
CA LEU A 698 -25.10 9.41 -14.46
C LEU A 698 -26.57 9.16 -14.10
N ARG A 699 -26.84 8.91 -12.81
CA ARG A 699 -28.17 8.55 -12.31
C ARG A 699 -28.31 8.84 -10.82
N ARG A 700 -29.55 9.08 -10.39
CA ARG A 700 -29.96 9.08 -8.97
C ARG A 700 -31.06 8.04 -8.76
N ILE A 701 -30.96 7.30 -7.68
CA ILE A 701 -31.89 6.22 -7.33
C ILE A 701 -32.46 6.54 -5.95
N ALA A 702 -33.73 6.90 -5.87
CA ALA A 702 -34.37 7.36 -4.63
C ALA A 702 -34.68 6.20 -3.68
N VAL A 703 -33.69 5.69 -2.96
CA VAL A 703 -33.82 4.51 -2.08
C VAL A 703 -34.84 4.70 -0.97
N ARG A 704 -34.94 5.91 -0.38
CA ARG A 704 -35.94 6.14 0.66
C ARG A 704 -37.36 6.08 0.15
N GLU A 705 -37.63 6.77 -0.96
CA GLU A 705 -38.97 6.84 -1.53
C GLU A 705 -39.38 5.50 -2.17
N SER A 706 -38.46 4.86 -2.92
CA SER A 706 -38.76 3.65 -3.67
C SER A 706 -38.67 2.35 -2.86
N LEU A 707 -37.80 2.30 -1.84
CA LEU A 707 -37.49 1.06 -1.09
C LEU A 707 -37.76 1.18 0.41
N GLY A 708 -38.11 2.37 0.92
CA GLY A 708 -38.31 2.59 2.36
C GLY A 708 -37.04 2.44 3.20
N LEU A 709 -35.87 2.40 2.57
CA LEU A 709 -34.57 2.27 3.23
C LEU A 709 -33.87 3.62 3.31
N SER A 710 -32.71 3.66 3.96
CA SER A 710 -31.82 4.82 3.93
C SER A 710 -30.44 4.35 3.52
N GLY A 711 -29.60 5.27 3.05
CA GLY A 711 -28.22 4.96 2.70
C GLY A 711 -27.47 4.21 3.81
N GLY A 712 -26.51 3.39 3.37
CA GLY A 712 -25.65 2.59 4.20
C GLY A 712 -24.34 2.30 3.48
N HIS A 713 -23.52 1.40 4.04
CA HIS A 713 -22.31 0.95 3.38
C HIS A 713 -22.68 0.02 2.22
N LEU A 714 -22.08 0.27 1.07
CA LEU A 714 -22.34 -0.48 -0.15
C LEU A 714 -21.29 -1.57 -0.34
N THR A 715 -21.75 -2.77 -0.71
CA THR A 715 -20.88 -3.86 -1.14
C THR A 715 -21.38 -4.38 -2.49
N ASN A 716 -20.49 -4.38 -3.48
CA ASN A 716 -20.76 -4.90 -4.81
C ASN A 716 -20.31 -6.37 -4.90
N SER A 717 -21.16 -7.22 -5.47
CA SER A 717 -20.89 -8.64 -5.71
C SER A 717 -21.03 -9.03 -7.20
N GLY A 718 -20.99 -8.04 -8.09
CA GLY A 718 -21.19 -8.21 -9.52
C GLY A 718 -22.67 -8.24 -9.89
N ALA A 719 -23.38 -9.31 -9.52
CA ALA A 719 -24.81 -9.48 -9.83
C ALA A 719 -25.75 -8.88 -8.78
N SER A 720 -25.23 -8.47 -7.63
CA SER A 720 -26.04 -7.84 -6.58
C SER A 720 -25.30 -6.73 -5.85
N LEU A 721 -26.07 -5.75 -5.36
CA LEU A 721 -25.63 -4.68 -4.49
C LEU A 721 -26.23 -4.87 -3.10
N THR A 722 -25.37 -4.87 -2.09
CA THR A 722 -25.78 -4.97 -0.70
C THR A 722 -25.64 -3.62 -0.02
N ILE A 723 -26.68 -3.22 0.72
CA ILE A 723 -26.69 -2.04 1.58
C ILE A 723 -26.71 -2.52 3.03
N SER A 724 -25.67 -2.21 3.80
CA SER A 724 -25.59 -2.50 5.23
C SER A 724 -25.71 -1.25 6.08
N ARG A 725 -26.52 -1.33 7.14
CA ARG A 725 -26.75 -0.22 8.08
C ARG A 725 -27.02 -0.78 9.47
N GLY A 726 -26.07 -0.59 10.38
CA GLY A 726 -26.13 -1.25 11.69
C GLY A 726 -26.27 -2.76 11.50
N ALA A 727 -27.26 -3.36 12.16
CA ALA A 727 -27.55 -4.79 12.04
C ALA A 727 -28.38 -5.18 10.80
N GLN A 728 -28.92 -4.21 10.06
CA GLN A 728 -29.75 -4.49 8.89
C GLN A 728 -28.91 -4.64 7.63
N LEU A 729 -29.17 -5.71 6.88
CA LEU A 729 -28.58 -6.00 5.59
C LEU A 729 -29.69 -6.14 4.54
N SER A 730 -29.62 -5.37 3.45
CA SER A 730 -30.57 -5.43 2.34
C SER A 730 -29.85 -5.69 1.02
N VAL A 731 -30.29 -6.68 0.27
CA VAL A 731 -29.65 -7.11 -0.99
C VAL A 731 -30.56 -6.83 -2.18
N PHE A 732 -29.96 -6.27 -3.23
CA PHE A 732 -30.62 -5.85 -4.47
C PHE A 732 -29.96 -6.48 -5.69
N GLY A 733 -30.76 -6.92 -6.66
CA GLY A 733 -30.24 -7.39 -7.94
C GLY A 733 -29.73 -6.24 -8.80
N LEU A 734 -28.62 -6.47 -9.49
CA LEU A 734 -28.09 -5.63 -10.55
C LEU A 734 -28.36 -6.34 -11.87
N HIS A 735 -29.20 -5.76 -12.74
CA HIS A 735 -29.32 -6.20 -14.13
C HIS A 735 -28.32 -5.45 -15.00
N HIS A 736 -27.70 -6.16 -15.94
CA HIS A 736 -26.89 -5.58 -17.01
C HIS A 736 -27.78 -5.01 -18.12
#